data_AF-A0AA88TBA7-F1
#
_entry.id   AF-A0AA88TBA7-F1
#
_cell.length_a   1.000
_cell.length_b   1.000
_cell.length_c   1.000
_cell.angle_alpha   90.00
_cell.angle_beta   90.00
_cell.angle_gamma   90.00
#
_symmetry.space_group_name_H-M   'P 1'
#
loop_
_entity.id
_entity.type
_entity.pdbx_description
1 polymer ?
#
loop_
_entity_poly.entity_id
_entity_poly.type
_entity_poly.pdbx_seq_one_letter_code
_entity_poly.pdbx_strand_id
1 'polypeptide(L)'
;MEVLPEVDCEEDVTILDDEDGNEERARDLEGLRDLESSLSNRRITPTVTHIAKPRAHVDPSKCPSSYKENSSQEKLMLAMAENFRQQYALLYPDHKALLLCPVNEYGVQKFVSTTLRSTLLPYSELYDWEGCASFVADYLSLDLLDPPFELPKQLSSPTWVLQTQRGTCFDFSIVLCSLLLGAGYNAYCVSGYATKEMCLLDQSRQECPLLQPPIQDETEEPKKPIKKYSVKPSRDLHSNFEKRQEQKQQAEAEATALKKQQDAERLQKEQERPPPDPLRGLRVHCWVLVLSGNREVPENFFIDPLTGKSYSTTNDNFLGIESVWNHRNYWVNKQDCTFGCDEMTFDMGDLSKWEYVLCGPTSQSLSIISDPKTSEEPEDDEEEEMDELKVFEMPPSWVTKIDISPADMEMRYPGGMKSILYRRAKLEKFAPYLLKDGLVTKLTTYKDIECTQSSTIKEWFKHRSDHLDERELHTDTNVTTEHFRPGRSDALKYHRYITLVPETERQMDFYSHTRIDGLARRIEKPFELTETFEDRTDFLFYRHVVYGKQIKVIRAGEAFEQRPLQRVEERFHRDPSKPASKDVAERIFMVSERRIQVTFHLEDDKIIPAWLNFIKPKEAADSQKAQAFTPQMVSGFQVDPSAKPYKNLQLYEMLVELIREEENVELQIRESGKEVRSILSSREKEDSNTDLLISIYNPTRNETARRHMEEKERMAKEKKQREKEKELDLLAPSQVRLGLPEVLTRQDALQLKTDCLNEFKQELFNKASLIQSRIEKESEELQKKQLWYQKNYLTMTNEDEDDYLAYCSDAMFRIHVLKMRLIRHKEKAPQKYLALEEKLRRHPRLASHLL
;
A
#
# COMPACT_ATOMS: atom_id res chain seq x y z
N MET A 1 48.97 57.84 -16.90
CA MET A 1 49.87 58.57 -17.80
C MET A 1 49.73 57.91 -19.15
N GLU A 2 49.38 58.71 -20.15
CA GLU A 2 49.38 58.41 -21.59
C GLU A 2 48.40 57.31 -22.04
N VAL A 3 47.17 57.64 -22.49
CA VAL A 3 46.80 58.40 -23.71
C VAL A 3 47.33 57.69 -24.95
N LEU A 4 46.44 57.41 -25.90
CA LEU A 4 46.51 57.85 -27.32
C LEU A 4 45.54 57.03 -28.21
N PRO A 5 45.05 57.62 -29.31
CA PRO A 5 43.64 58.00 -29.36
C PRO A 5 42.94 57.61 -30.68
N GLU A 6 41.69 58.06 -30.77
CA GLU A 6 40.84 58.22 -31.97
C GLU A 6 41.53 58.99 -33.11
N VAL A 7 41.19 58.64 -34.35
CA VAL A 7 40.93 59.57 -35.47
C VAL A 7 39.98 58.87 -36.47
N ASP A 8 38.76 59.44 -36.60
CA ASP A 8 38.01 59.88 -37.80
C ASP A 8 38.24 59.23 -39.17
N CYS A 9 37.32 59.20 -40.14
CA CYS A 9 35.86 59.38 -40.31
C CYS A 9 35.62 59.24 -41.84
N GLU A 10 34.35 59.13 -42.25
CA GLU A 10 33.79 59.38 -43.61
C GLU A 10 33.97 58.24 -44.65
N GLU A 11 32.97 57.82 -45.43
CA GLU A 11 31.73 58.49 -45.90
C GLU A 11 30.70 57.47 -46.46
N ASP A 12 29.41 57.77 -46.21
CA ASP A 12 28.16 57.56 -46.98
C ASP A 12 27.72 56.22 -47.61
N VAL A 13 26.46 55.82 -47.33
CA VAL A 13 25.26 56.12 -48.17
C VAL A 13 23.97 55.61 -47.48
N THR A 14 23.07 56.56 -47.21
CA THR A 14 21.61 56.58 -46.93
C THR A 14 20.74 55.30 -46.88
N ILE A 15 20.15 55.08 -45.69
CA ILE A 15 18.72 54.89 -45.30
C ILE A 15 17.70 54.40 -46.34
N LEU A 16 16.97 53.32 -46.01
CA LEU A 16 15.49 53.28 -45.99
C LEU A 16 14.99 52.29 -44.91
N ASP A 17 14.10 52.82 -44.08
CA ASP A 17 13.46 52.22 -42.90
C ASP A 17 12.47 51.09 -43.25
N ASP A 18 12.38 50.11 -42.35
CA ASP A 18 11.17 49.32 -42.09
C ASP A 18 11.00 49.22 -40.56
N GLU A 19 10.28 50.18 -39.98
CA GLU A 19 10.08 50.36 -38.53
C GLU A 19 8.98 49.47 -37.91
N ASP A 20 8.27 48.62 -38.66
CA ASP A 20 7.13 47.86 -38.11
C ASP A 20 7.48 46.50 -37.47
N GLY A 21 8.76 46.10 -37.43
CA GLY A 21 9.18 44.77 -36.94
C GLY A 21 9.69 44.71 -35.50
N ASN A 22 9.94 45.85 -34.85
CA ASN A 22 10.72 45.88 -33.60
C ASN A 22 9.89 46.10 -32.33
N GLU A 23 8.69 46.68 -32.44
CA GLU A 23 7.79 46.83 -31.28
C GLU A 23 7.08 45.52 -30.88
N GLU A 24 6.73 44.66 -31.84
CA GLU A 24 6.10 43.35 -31.54
C GLU A 24 7.08 42.40 -30.84
N ARG A 25 8.34 42.35 -31.29
CA ARG A 25 9.39 41.53 -30.64
C ARG A 25 9.77 42.03 -29.25
N ALA A 26 9.74 43.34 -29.01
CA ALA A 26 10.01 43.90 -27.68
C ALA A 26 8.86 43.59 -26.69
N ARG A 27 7.60 43.65 -27.13
CA ARG A 27 6.44 43.27 -26.31
C ARG A 27 6.37 41.77 -26.04
N ASP A 28 6.77 40.92 -26.99
CA ASP A 28 6.84 39.47 -26.80
C ASP A 28 7.95 39.07 -25.82
N LEU A 29 9.10 39.75 -25.84
CA LEU A 29 10.21 39.54 -24.90
C LEU A 29 9.90 40.03 -23.47
N GLU A 30 9.13 41.11 -23.35
CA GLU A 30 8.67 41.63 -22.06
C GLU A 30 7.55 40.76 -21.47
N GLY A 31 6.63 40.25 -22.31
CA GLY A 31 5.64 39.23 -21.94
C GLY A 31 6.26 37.89 -21.56
N LEU A 32 7.37 37.47 -22.19
CA LEU A 32 8.13 36.27 -21.82
C LEU A 32 8.87 36.45 -20.49
N ARG A 33 9.44 37.63 -20.20
CA ARG A 33 10.06 37.93 -18.89
C ARG A 33 9.02 38.05 -17.78
N ASP A 34 7.84 38.58 -18.07
CA ASP A 34 6.72 38.60 -17.14
C ASP A 34 6.16 37.18 -16.90
N LEU A 35 6.14 36.30 -17.91
CA LEU A 35 5.79 34.89 -17.74
C LEU A 35 6.86 34.14 -16.93
N GLU A 36 8.14 34.37 -17.18
CA GLU A 36 9.26 33.73 -16.48
C GLU A 36 9.36 34.21 -15.02
N SER A 37 9.07 35.49 -14.76
CA SER A 37 8.86 36.08 -13.42
C SER A 37 7.61 35.52 -12.71
N SER A 38 6.52 35.27 -13.47
CA SER A 38 5.28 34.67 -12.95
C SER A 38 5.41 33.18 -12.66
N LEU A 39 6.23 32.45 -13.42
CA LEU A 39 6.49 31.02 -13.26
C LEU A 39 7.53 30.74 -12.17
N SER A 40 8.55 31.59 -12.05
CA SER A 40 9.56 31.51 -10.97
C SER A 40 9.01 31.91 -9.60
N ASN A 41 8.01 32.81 -9.54
CA ASN A 41 7.27 33.16 -8.31
C ASN A 41 6.08 32.24 -7.99
N ARG A 42 5.69 31.34 -8.90
CA ARG A 42 4.77 30.24 -8.57
C ARG A 42 5.54 29.14 -7.83
N ARG A 43 5.94 29.42 -6.59
CA ARG A 43 5.93 28.36 -5.58
C ARG A 43 4.50 27.87 -5.51
N ILE A 44 4.24 26.70 -6.10
CA ILE A 44 3.13 25.86 -5.64
C ILE A 44 3.54 25.38 -4.25
N THR A 45 3.54 26.28 -3.28
CA THR A 45 3.12 25.90 -1.94
C THR A 45 1.69 25.43 -2.14
N PRO A 46 1.38 24.12 -1.98
CA PRO A 46 0.00 23.73 -1.86
C PRO A 46 -0.57 24.65 -0.78
N THR A 47 -1.57 25.45 -1.13
CA THR A 47 -2.30 26.23 -0.15
C THR A 47 -3.04 25.18 0.68
N VAL A 48 -2.38 24.65 1.71
CA VAL A 48 -2.95 23.75 2.69
C VAL A 48 -3.90 24.62 3.53
N THR A 49 -5.07 24.94 2.98
CA THR A 49 -6.17 25.58 3.71
C THR A 49 -6.85 24.60 4.68
N HIS A 50 -6.34 23.38 4.79
CA HIS A 50 -6.62 22.47 5.88
C HIS A 50 -5.36 22.22 6.70
N ILE A 51 -4.81 23.27 7.32
CA ILE A 51 -4.06 23.07 8.57
C ILE A 51 -5.04 22.36 9.49
N ALA A 52 -4.79 21.07 9.75
CA ALA A 52 -5.59 20.30 10.66
C ALA A 52 -5.72 21.09 11.96
N LYS A 53 -6.98 21.34 12.36
CA LYS A 53 -7.27 21.93 13.66
C LYS A 53 -6.45 21.16 14.72
N PRO A 54 -5.78 21.83 15.65
CA PRO A 54 -5.21 21.17 16.81
C PRO A 54 -6.30 20.28 17.41
N ARG A 55 -6.01 18.98 17.61
CA ARG A 55 -6.99 18.07 18.21
C ARG A 55 -7.42 18.64 19.56
N ALA A 56 -8.72 18.56 19.82
CA ALA A 56 -9.35 19.16 20.99
C ALA A 56 -8.74 18.61 22.29
N HIS A 57 -8.74 19.46 23.32
CA HIS A 57 -8.35 19.13 24.69
C HIS A 57 -9.08 17.83 25.13
N VAL A 58 -8.32 16.81 25.54
CA VAL A 58 -8.90 15.56 26.05
C VAL A 58 -9.76 15.90 27.27
N ASP A 59 -11.03 15.50 27.24
CA ASP A 59 -11.99 15.77 28.30
C ASP A 59 -11.68 14.88 29.52
N PRO A 60 -11.19 15.45 30.65
CA PRO A 60 -10.78 14.69 31.83
C PRO A 60 -11.95 13.96 32.52
N SER A 61 -13.20 14.33 32.19
CA SER A 61 -14.42 13.78 32.79
C SER A 61 -14.81 12.41 32.23
N LYS A 62 -14.29 12.02 31.07
CA LYS A 62 -14.61 10.75 30.39
C LYS A 62 -13.66 9.60 30.73
N CYS A 63 -12.61 9.87 31.50
CA CYS A 63 -11.57 8.90 31.82
C CYS A 63 -11.97 8.00 33.01
N PRO A 64 -11.78 6.67 32.95
CA PRO A 64 -12.08 5.75 34.06
C PRO A 64 -11.29 6.06 35.33
N SER A 65 -11.79 5.60 36.48
CA SER A 65 -11.12 5.78 37.78
C SER A 65 -9.74 5.11 37.86
N SER A 66 -9.48 4.07 37.06
CA SER A 66 -8.18 3.36 37.02
C SER A 66 -7.00 4.26 36.66
N TYR A 67 -7.25 5.38 35.97
CA TYR A 67 -6.24 6.37 35.61
C TYR A 67 -5.93 7.35 36.74
N LYS A 68 -6.89 7.53 37.67
CA LYS A 68 -6.83 8.52 38.76
C LYS A 68 -6.51 7.91 40.12
N GLU A 69 -6.68 6.60 40.26
CA GLU A 69 -6.53 5.89 41.52
C GLU A 69 -5.75 4.57 41.33
N ASN A 70 -5.09 4.14 42.39
CA ASN A 70 -4.41 2.84 42.46
C ASN A 70 -5.26 1.83 43.23
N SER A 71 -5.48 0.67 42.63
CA SER A 71 -6.06 -0.51 43.27
C SER A 71 -5.18 -1.05 44.40
N SER A 72 -5.72 -1.93 45.24
CA SER A 72 -4.96 -2.57 46.33
C SER A 72 -3.76 -3.37 45.82
N GLN A 73 -3.93 -4.09 44.71
CA GLN A 73 -2.85 -4.84 44.05
C GLN A 73 -1.77 -3.92 43.46
N GLU A 74 -2.15 -2.82 42.82
CA GLU A 74 -1.18 -1.82 42.31
C GLU A 74 -0.40 -1.17 43.45
N LYS A 75 -1.05 -0.85 44.58
CA LYS A 75 -0.35 -0.29 45.76
C LYS A 75 0.70 -1.26 46.30
N LEU A 76 0.39 -2.56 46.33
CA LEU A 76 1.34 -3.60 46.74
C LEU A 76 2.51 -3.71 45.74
N MET A 77 2.22 -3.69 44.44
CA MET A 77 3.26 -3.68 43.39
C MET A 77 4.17 -2.47 43.49
N LEU A 78 3.63 -1.27 43.74
CA LEU A 78 4.43 -0.06 43.93
C LEU A 78 5.34 -0.15 45.16
N ALA A 79 4.86 -0.76 46.27
CA ALA A 79 5.67 -1.00 47.45
C ALA A 79 6.81 -2.01 47.18
N MET A 80 6.54 -3.07 46.42
CA MET A 80 7.56 -4.04 45.99
C MET A 80 8.61 -3.38 45.08
N ALA A 81 8.16 -2.59 44.09
CA ALA A 81 9.05 -1.87 43.19
C ALA A 81 9.93 -0.85 43.91
N GLU A 82 9.40 -0.16 44.93
CA GLU A 82 10.17 0.78 45.76
C GLU A 82 11.22 0.05 46.61
N ASN A 83 10.89 -1.11 47.19
CA ASN A 83 11.86 -1.94 47.90
C ASN A 83 12.98 -2.40 46.95
N PHE A 84 12.62 -2.91 45.77
CA PHE A 84 13.58 -3.31 44.74
C PHE A 84 14.48 -2.14 44.33
N ARG A 85 13.93 -0.95 44.12
CA ARG A 85 14.69 0.27 43.78
C ARG A 85 15.72 0.62 44.85
N GLN A 86 15.35 0.51 46.13
CA GLN A 86 16.27 0.78 47.25
C GLN A 86 17.39 -0.25 47.32
N GLN A 87 17.07 -1.54 47.16
CA GLN A 87 18.07 -2.61 47.12
C GLN A 87 19.03 -2.43 45.94
N TYR A 88 18.49 -2.15 44.75
CA TYR A 88 19.29 -1.92 43.54
C TYR A 88 20.25 -0.74 43.72
N ALA A 89 19.77 0.39 44.27
CA ALA A 89 20.61 1.56 44.52
C ALA A 89 21.72 1.31 45.55
N LEU A 90 21.51 0.38 46.50
CA LEU A 90 22.52 -0.01 47.49
C LEU A 90 23.56 -0.99 46.90
N LEU A 91 23.13 -1.94 46.07
CA LEU A 91 23.99 -2.94 45.46
C LEU A 91 24.80 -2.39 44.28
N TYR A 92 24.22 -1.46 43.53
CA TYR A 92 24.77 -0.90 42.29
C TYR A 92 24.78 0.64 42.31
N PRO A 93 25.59 1.27 43.19
CA PRO A 93 25.59 2.73 43.38
C PRO A 93 26.07 3.52 42.16
N ASP A 94 26.90 2.92 41.30
CA ASP A 94 27.44 3.56 40.08
C ASP A 94 26.50 3.44 38.88
N HIS A 95 25.42 2.65 38.97
CA HIS A 95 24.44 2.49 37.90
C HIS A 95 23.40 3.61 37.92
N LYS A 96 22.83 3.92 36.74
CA LYS A 96 21.73 4.88 36.64
C LYS A 96 20.46 4.33 37.30
N ALA A 97 19.60 5.25 37.74
CA ALA A 97 18.29 4.90 38.29
C ALA A 97 17.41 4.20 37.24
N LEU A 98 16.63 3.21 37.68
CA LEU A 98 15.71 2.44 36.82
C LEU A 98 14.36 3.14 36.65
N LEU A 99 13.74 3.02 35.46
CA LEU A 99 12.39 3.50 35.20
C LEU A 99 11.34 2.47 35.65
N LEU A 100 11.02 2.47 36.94
CA LEU A 100 10.06 1.52 37.53
C LEU A 100 8.64 2.10 37.64
N CYS A 101 8.51 3.27 38.26
CA CYS A 101 7.21 3.84 38.67
C CYS A 101 7.04 5.31 38.25
N PRO A 102 7.01 5.64 36.93
CA PRO A 102 6.73 7.01 36.48
C PRO A 102 5.30 7.45 36.83
N VAL A 103 5.07 8.78 36.83
CA VAL A 103 3.71 9.32 36.95
C VAL A 103 3.00 9.28 35.60
N ASN A 104 1.70 9.01 35.59
CA ASN A 104 0.88 9.11 34.39
C ASN A 104 0.42 10.56 34.11
N GLU A 105 -0.38 10.76 33.06
CA GLU A 105 -0.94 12.05 32.67
C GLU A 105 -1.85 12.72 33.71
N TYR A 106 -2.28 12.00 34.75
CA TYR A 106 -3.08 12.50 35.87
C TYR A 106 -2.28 12.63 37.18
N GLY A 107 -0.96 12.45 37.14
CA GLY A 107 -0.08 12.57 38.30
C GLY A 107 -0.08 11.36 39.25
N VAL A 108 -0.59 10.21 38.81
CA VAL A 108 -0.63 8.97 39.60
C VAL A 108 0.57 8.09 39.24
N GLN A 109 1.31 7.63 40.24
CA GLN A 109 2.40 6.67 40.03
C GLN A 109 1.85 5.31 39.59
N LYS A 110 2.38 4.81 38.47
CA LYS A 110 2.04 3.51 37.90
C LYS A 110 3.31 2.73 37.58
N PHE A 111 3.27 1.42 37.75
CA PHE A 111 4.38 0.55 37.38
C PHE A 111 4.44 0.40 35.86
N VAL A 112 5.62 0.50 35.24
CA VAL A 112 5.76 0.56 33.77
C VAL A 112 5.13 -0.63 33.03
N SER A 113 5.23 -1.85 33.58
CA SER A 113 4.63 -3.05 32.98
C SER A 113 3.10 -3.01 32.94
N THR A 114 2.45 -2.32 33.88
CA THR A 114 0.97 -2.22 33.91
C THR A 114 0.44 -1.17 32.93
N THR A 115 1.31 -0.36 32.33
CA THR A 115 0.95 0.57 31.26
C THR A 115 0.76 -0.15 29.91
N LEU A 116 1.36 -1.33 29.73
CA LEU A 116 1.23 -2.13 28.50
C LEU A 116 -0.15 -2.79 28.43
N ARG A 117 -0.85 -2.56 27.32
CA ARG A 117 -2.22 -3.06 27.11
C ARG A 117 -2.33 -3.91 25.85
N SER A 118 -2.13 -5.22 26.00
CA SER A 118 -2.35 -6.18 24.91
C SER A 118 -3.75 -6.01 24.31
N THR A 119 -3.80 -5.56 23.06
CA THR A 119 -5.05 -5.28 22.34
C THR A 119 -4.91 -5.67 20.87
N LEU A 120 -5.76 -6.59 20.39
CA LEU A 120 -5.87 -6.91 18.97
C LEU A 120 -6.90 -5.99 18.32
N LEU A 121 -6.49 -5.26 17.29
CA LEU A 121 -7.34 -4.34 16.52
C LEU A 121 -7.97 -5.05 15.30
N PRO A 122 -9.09 -4.56 14.74
CA PRO A 122 -9.77 -5.24 13.62
C PRO A 122 -9.11 -5.02 12.24
N TYR A 123 -7.94 -4.37 12.20
CA TYR A 123 -7.24 -4.03 10.95
C TYR A 123 -6.20 -5.10 10.63
N SER A 124 -6.32 -5.74 9.46
CA SER A 124 -5.39 -6.80 9.02
C SER A 124 -3.94 -6.30 8.90
N GLU A 125 -3.75 -5.03 8.51
CA GLU A 125 -2.42 -4.41 8.44
C GLU A 125 -1.70 -4.38 9.79
N LEU A 126 -2.43 -4.37 10.91
CA LEU A 126 -1.85 -4.34 12.26
C LEU A 126 -1.66 -5.74 12.86
N TYR A 127 -1.75 -6.80 12.04
CA TYR A 127 -1.42 -8.16 12.47
C TYR A 127 0.07 -8.45 12.30
N ASP A 128 0.74 -7.79 11.37
CA ASP A 128 2.17 -7.95 11.12
C ASP A 128 2.96 -6.91 11.88
N TRP A 129 4.18 -7.28 12.32
CA TRP A 129 5.01 -6.36 13.10
C TRP A 129 5.41 -5.13 12.29
N GLU A 130 5.63 -5.28 10.98
CA GLU A 130 5.94 -4.19 10.05
C GLU A 130 4.81 -3.16 9.98
N GLY A 131 3.57 -3.64 9.89
CA GLY A 131 2.39 -2.78 9.85
C GLY A 131 2.15 -2.07 11.17
N CYS A 132 2.35 -2.74 12.32
CA CYS A 132 2.32 -2.09 13.63
C CYS A 132 3.39 -1.00 13.75
N ALA A 133 4.64 -1.30 13.39
CA ALA A 133 5.77 -0.38 13.49
C ALA A 133 5.60 0.84 12.56
N SER A 134 5.23 0.60 11.30
CA SER A 134 4.91 1.63 10.32
C SER A 134 3.77 2.53 10.77
N PHE A 135 2.69 1.95 11.31
CA PHE A 135 1.57 2.73 11.84
C PHE A 135 1.99 3.64 12.99
N VAL A 136 2.70 3.13 14.01
CA VAL A 136 3.13 3.93 15.16
C VAL A 136 4.07 5.06 14.74
N ALA A 137 5.05 4.74 13.89
CA ALA A 137 6.00 5.72 13.36
C ALA A 137 5.31 6.83 12.57
N ASP A 138 4.31 6.50 11.76
CA ASP A 138 3.58 7.47 10.93
C ASP A 138 2.52 8.25 11.69
N TYR A 139 1.85 7.63 12.68
CA TYR A 139 0.70 8.20 13.39
C TYR A 139 1.07 9.15 14.53
N LEU A 140 2.26 9.03 15.09
CA LEU A 140 2.70 9.82 16.24
C LEU A 140 3.78 10.84 15.86
N SER A 141 3.74 11.99 16.53
CA SER A 141 4.81 13.01 16.50
C SER A 141 5.70 12.88 17.72
N LEU A 142 7.02 12.94 17.50
CA LEU A 142 8.02 12.84 18.55
C LEU A 142 8.11 14.12 19.38
N ASP A 143 7.97 13.98 20.70
CA ASP A 143 8.38 14.97 21.69
C ASP A 143 9.73 14.54 22.29
N LEU A 144 10.74 15.40 22.20
CA LEU A 144 12.09 15.08 22.66
C LEU A 144 12.18 15.08 24.19
N LEU A 145 13.06 14.23 24.73
CA LEU A 145 13.43 14.25 26.14
C LEU A 145 14.27 15.49 26.44
N ASP A 146 13.88 16.22 27.48
CA ASP A 146 14.61 17.40 27.97
C ASP A 146 14.80 17.29 29.49
N PRO A 147 16.03 17.01 29.98
CA PRO A 147 17.25 16.76 29.23
C PRO A 147 17.32 15.35 28.59
N PRO A 148 18.11 15.14 27.51
CA PRO A 148 18.13 13.88 26.75
C PRO A 148 18.87 12.71 27.42
N PHE A 149 19.50 12.94 28.58
CA PHE A 149 20.27 11.94 29.32
C PHE A 149 19.57 11.45 30.61
N GLU A 150 18.37 11.98 30.91
CA GLU A 150 17.52 11.58 32.03
C GLU A 150 16.33 10.76 31.54
N LEU A 151 15.87 9.84 32.39
CA LEU A 151 14.64 9.07 32.14
C LEU A 151 13.40 9.97 32.27
N PRO A 152 12.32 9.68 31.52
CA PRO A 152 11.10 10.47 31.60
C PRO A 152 10.45 10.32 32.98
N LYS A 153 10.15 11.46 33.62
CA LYS A 153 9.42 11.50 34.91
C LYS A 153 7.96 11.10 34.75
N GLN A 154 7.39 11.41 33.58
CA GLN A 154 6.02 11.11 33.22
C GLN A 154 5.99 10.12 32.05
N LEU A 155 5.13 9.11 32.13
CA LEU A 155 4.86 8.14 31.06
C LEU A 155 3.36 8.13 30.77
N SER A 156 2.97 8.48 29.55
CA SER A 156 1.55 8.60 29.20
C SER A 156 0.94 7.27 28.81
N SER A 157 -0.35 7.11 29.06
CA SER A 157 -1.09 5.92 28.61
C SER A 157 -1.13 5.82 27.07
N PRO A 158 -1.10 4.61 26.48
CA PRO A 158 -1.31 4.40 25.04
C PRO A 158 -2.53 5.10 24.48
N THR A 159 -3.61 5.13 25.25
CA THR A 159 -4.86 5.80 24.87
C THR A 159 -4.72 7.31 24.78
N TRP A 160 -3.97 7.92 25.70
CA TRP A 160 -3.67 9.34 25.67
C TRP A 160 -2.78 9.71 24.49
N VAL A 161 -1.73 8.90 24.27
CA VAL A 161 -0.76 9.09 23.19
C VAL A 161 -1.44 9.01 21.82
N LEU A 162 -2.32 8.02 21.60
CA LEU A 162 -3.07 7.90 20.36
C LEU A 162 -4.08 9.05 20.16
N GLN A 163 -4.70 9.56 21.23
CA GLN A 163 -5.62 10.69 21.12
C GLN A 163 -4.89 11.99 20.77
N THR A 164 -3.77 12.26 21.44
CA THR A 164 -2.97 13.48 21.27
C THR A 164 -2.04 13.43 20.07
N GLN A 165 -1.73 12.24 19.56
CA GLN A 165 -0.75 11.95 18.50
C GLN A 165 0.66 12.47 18.82
N ARG A 166 1.01 12.57 20.10
CA ARG A 166 2.29 13.08 20.58
C ARG A 166 2.82 12.22 21.69
N GLY A 167 4.13 12.00 21.70
CA GLY A 167 4.77 11.21 22.75
C GLY A 167 6.28 11.20 22.63
N THR A 168 6.93 10.77 23.70
CA THR A 168 8.37 10.51 23.76
C THR A 168 8.71 9.15 23.17
N CYS A 169 10.00 8.84 22.98
CA CYS A 169 10.43 7.51 22.54
C CYS A 169 9.92 6.35 23.43
N PHE A 170 9.70 6.61 24.72
CA PHE A 170 9.09 5.64 25.64
C PHE A 170 7.61 5.43 25.34
N ASP A 171 6.86 6.51 25.12
CA ASP A 171 5.43 6.44 24.78
C ASP A 171 5.21 5.68 23.46
N PHE A 172 6.06 5.94 22.46
CA PHE A 172 6.08 5.22 21.18
C PHE A 172 6.29 3.71 21.39
N SER A 173 7.30 3.34 22.18
CA SER A 173 7.62 1.94 22.48
C SER A 173 6.50 1.22 23.22
N ILE A 174 5.84 1.89 24.17
CA ILE A 174 4.73 1.32 24.94
C ILE A 174 3.52 1.07 24.03
N VAL A 175 3.19 2.01 23.13
CA VAL A 175 2.11 1.82 22.14
C VAL A 175 2.45 0.65 21.21
N LEU A 176 3.64 0.64 20.62
CA LEU A 176 4.06 -0.42 19.70
C LEU A 176 4.07 -1.80 20.38
N CYS A 177 4.69 -1.91 21.56
CA CYS A 177 4.73 -3.16 22.30
C CYS A 177 3.33 -3.62 22.70
N SER A 178 2.40 -2.72 23.04
CA SER A 178 1.01 -3.07 23.35
C SER A 178 0.27 -3.67 22.15
N LEU A 179 0.50 -3.15 20.95
CA LEU A 179 -0.06 -3.67 19.70
C LEU A 179 0.54 -5.04 19.34
N LEU A 180 1.87 -5.18 19.41
CA LEU A 180 2.57 -6.43 19.12
C LEU A 180 2.18 -7.56 20.08
N LEU A 181 2.06 -7.26 21.38
CA LEU A 181 1.56 -8.19 22.39
C LEU A 181 0.08 -8.57 22.14
N GLY A 182 -0.72 -7.67 21.57
CA GLY A 182 -2.09 -7.94 21.14
C GLY A 182 -2.17 -8.86 19.92
N ALA A 183 -1.25 -8.68 18.98
CA ALA A 183 -1.07 -9.52 17.80
C ALA A 183 -0.51 -10.91 18.17
N GLY A 184 0.20 -11.06 19.29
CA GLY A 184 0.70 -12.34 19.79
C GLY A 184 2.22 -12.52 19.64
N TYR A 185 2.95 -11.46 19.31
CA TYR A 185 4.41 -11.44 19.33
C TYR A 185 4.95 -11.44 20.76
N ASN A 186 6.12 -12.05 20.96
CA ASN A 186 6.85 -11.99 22.21
C ASN A 186 7.67 -10.69 22.28
N ALA A 187 6.98 -9.57 22.55
CA ALA A 187 7.54 -8.23 22.50
C ALA A 187 7.83 -7.64 23.89
N TYR A 188 8.90 -6.85 23.97
CA TYR A 188 9.36 -6.17 25.17
C TYR A 188 9.76 -4.73 24.86
N CYS A 189 9.46 -3.81 25.77
CA CYS A 189 10.06 -2.48 25.74
C CYS A 189 11.48 -2.55 26.33
N VAL A 190 12.42 -1.89 25.67
CA VAL A 190 13.83 -1.84 26.05
C VAL A 190 14.19 -0.40 26.38
N SER A 191 14.71 -0.15 27.58
CA SER A 191 15.28 1.13 27.97
C SER A 191 16.80 1.02 27.98
N GLY A 192 17.46 1.90 27.24
CA GLY A 192 18.90 1.89 27.10
C GLY A 192 19.44 3.17 26.45
N TYR A 193 20.58 3.04 25.78
CA TYR A 193 21.29 4.14 25.14
C TYR A 193 21.37 3.96 23.64
N ALA A 194 21.22 5.05 22.91
CA ALA A 194 21.29 5.05 21.45
C ALA A 194 22.10 6.21 20.89
N THR A 195 22.41 6.13 19.60
CA THR A 195 23.06 7.21 18.85
C THR A 195 22.18 8.47 18.79
N LYS A 196 22.83 9.62 18.60
CA LYS A 196 22.15 10.93 18.53
C LYS A 196 21.09 10.96 17.44
N GLU A 197 21.41 10.40 16.28
CA GLU A 197 20.55 10.38 15.11
C GLU A 197 19.24 9.64 15.41
N MET A 198 19.32 8.50 16.11
CA MET A 198 18.15 7.71 16.49
C MET A 198 17.29 8.43 17.54
N CYS A 199 17.91 9.01 18.57
CA CYS A 199 17.19 9.76 19.61
C CYS A 199 16.46 11.01 19.06
N LEU A 200 17.01 11.64 18.02
CA LEU A 200 16.47 12.87 17.43
C LEU A 200 15.59 12.62 16.20
N LEU A 201 15.41 11.36 15.78
CA LEU A 201 14.74 10.98 14.52
C LEU A 201 15.38 11.67 13.29
N ASP A 202 16.69 11.90 13.33
CA ASP A 202 17.43 12.53 12.23
C ASP A 202 17.83 11.48 11.19
N GLN A 203 17.14 11.50 10.06
CA GLN A 203 17.38 10.59 8.92
C GLN A 203 18.14 11.27 7.77
N SER A 204 18.58 12.53 7.93
CA SER A 204 19.17 13.35 6.86
C SER A 204 20.43 12.77 6.21
N ARG A 205 21.11 11.83 6.87
CA ARG A 205 22.31 11.14 6.37
C ARG A 205 22.05 9.72 5.90
N GLN A 206 20.85 9.19 6.13
CA GLN A 206 20.46 7.86 5.69
C GLN A 206 20.04 7.90 4.22
N GLU A 207 20.31 6.83 3.48
CA GLU A 207 19.79 6.68 2.12
C GLU A 207 18.28 6.46 2.15
N CYS A 208 17.57 7.06 1.18
CA CYS A 208 16.13 6.90 1.06
C CYS A 208 15.83 5.47 0.58
N PRO A 209 14.96 4.71 1.27
CA PRO A 209 14.62 3.34 0.86
C PRO A 209 14.06 3.23 -0.56
N LEU A 210 13.36 4.26 -1.05
CA LEU A 210 12.79 4.29 -2.41
C LEU A 210 13.84 4.47 -3.52
N LEU A 211 15.09 4.78 -3.16
CA LEU A 211 16.21 4.90 -4.11
C LEU A 211 17.07 3.65 -4.16
N GLN A 212 16.87 2.70 -3.25
CA GLN A 212 17.61 1.44 -3.27
C GLN A 212 17.15 0.64 -4.50
N PRO A 213 18.08 0.10 -5.30
CA PRO A 213 17.71 -0.76 -6.41
C PRO A 213 16.94 -1.96 -5.85
N PRO A 214 15.86 -2.42 -6.51
CA PRO A 214 15.17 -3.63 -6.10
C PRO A 214 16.19 -4.77 -6.05
N ILE A 215 16.18 -5.52 -4.95
CA ILE A 215 17.04 -6.70 -4.75
C ILE A 215 16.73 -7.64 -5.91
N GLN A 216 17.59 -7.63 -6.94
CA GLN A 216 17.54 -8.61 -8.00
C GLN A 216 18.06 -9.90 -7.37
N ASP A 217 17.16 -10.84 -7.08
CA ASP A 217 17.58 -12.22 -6.88
C ASP A 217 18.44 -12.58 -8.08
N GLU A 218 19.73 -12.80 -7.83
CA GLU A 218 20.69 -13.27 -8.83
C GLU A 218 20.21 -14.63 -9.32
N THR A 219 19.31 -14.59 -10.30
CA THR A 219 18.93 -15.77 -11.05
C THR A 219 20.12 -16.03 -11.95
N GLU A 220 21.06 -16.84 -11.47
CA GLU A 220 22.17 -17.32 -12.28
C GLU A 220 21.60 -17.79 -13.62
N GLU A 221 21.87 -17.04 -14.70
CA GLU A 221 21.43 -17.46 -16.03
C GLU A 221 21.98 -18.87 -16.26
N PRO A 222 21.11 -19.87 -16.53
CA PRO A 222 21.58 -21.24 -16.73
C PRO A 222 22.52 -21.24 -17.93
N LYS A 223 23.80 -21.53 -17.67
CA LYS A 223 24.83 -21.71 -18.71
C LYS A 223 24.27 -22.67 -19.76
N LYS A 224 23.96 -22.15 -20.94
CA LYS A 224 23.38 -22.95 -22.03
C LYS A 224 24.26 -24.18 -22.27
N PRO A 225 23.73 -25.42 -22.19
CA PRO A 225 24.52 -26.62 -22.42
C PRO A 225 25.05 -26.62 -23.85
N ILE A 226 26.37 -26.72 -23.98
CA ILE A 226 27.05 -26.77 -25.28
C ILE A 226 26.61 -28.05 -26.00
N LYS A 227 25.83 -27.91 -27.08
CA LYS A 227 25.38 -29.05 -27.90
C LYS A 227 26.60 -29.71 -28.57
N LYS A 228 26.76 -31.04 -28.37
CA LYS A 228 27.89 -31.88 -28.82
C LYS A 228 28.17 -31.86 -30.35
N TYR A 229 27.25 -31.33 -31.15
CA TYR A 229 27.34 -31.24 -32.61
C TYR A 229 27.07 -29.81 -33.13
N SER A 230 27.57 -28.77 -32.46
CA SER A 230 27.55 -27.42 -33.03
C SER A 230 28.63 -27.26 -34.09
N VAL A 231 28.26 -26.64 -35.22
CA VAL A 231 29.19 -26.28 -36.30
C VAL A 231 30.25 -25.35 -35.69
N LYS A 232 31.53 -25.68 -35.89
CA LYS A 232 32.63 -24.83 -35.40
C LYS A 232 32.44 -23.43 -35.99
N PRO A 233 32.42 -22.37 -35.16
CA PRO A 233 32.37 -21.01 -35.68
C PRO A 233 33.52 -20.79 -36.66
N SER A 234 33.32 -19.90 -37.63
CA SER A 234 34.34 -19.51 -38.60
C SER A 234 35.64 -19.15 -37.86
N ARG A 235 36.78 -19.57 -38.42
CA ARG A 235 38.09 -19.28 -37.83
C ARG A 235 38.23 -17.76 -37.68
N ASP A 236 38.29 -17.33 -36.44
CA ASP A 236 38.58 -15.96 -36.07
C ASP A 236 40.00 -15.61 -36.56
N LEU A 237 40.09 -14.69 -37.52
CA LEU A 237 41.34 -14.30 -38.16
C LEU A 237 42.11 -13.23 -37.37
N HIS A 238 41.60 -12.83 -36.22
CA HIS A 238 42.26 -11.90 -35.32
C HIS A 238 43.32 -12.61 -34.45
N SER A 239 44.45 -11.94 -34.21
CA SER A 239 45.53 -12.47 -33.38
C SER A 239 45.06 -12.62 -31.92
N ASN A 240 45.13 -13.83 -31.38
CA ASN A 240 44.83 -14.11 -29.97
C ASN A 240 45.74 -13.32 -29.00
N PHE A 241 46.92 -12.87 -29.47
CA PHE A 241 47.83 -12.04 -28.68
C PHE A 241 47.34 -10.60 -28.57
N GLU A 242 46.87 -10.01 -29.68
CA GLU A 242 46.32 -8.65 -29.70
C GLU A 242 45.04 -8.57 -28.87
N LYS A 243 44.14 -9.55 -29.00
CA LYS A 243 42.95 -9.65 -28.14
C LYS A 243 43.30 -9.74 -26.65
N ARG A 244 44.35 -10.49 -26.29
CA ARG A 244 44.81 -10.56 -24.89
C ARG A 244 45.44 -9.25 -24.41
N GLN A 245 46.15 -8.52 -25.27
CA GLN A 245 46.68 -7.20 -24.91
C GLN A 245 45.57 -6.17 -24.74
N GLU A 246 44.60 -6.11 -25.64
CA GLU A 246 43.44 -5.22 -25.53
C GLU A 246 42.60 -5.55 -24.29
N GLN A 247 42.33 -6.83 -24.03
CA GLN A 247 41.64 -7.26 -22.81
C GLN A 247 42.41 -6.89 -21.55
N LYS A 248 43.75 -7.01 -21.54
CA LYS A 248 44.56 -6.61 -20.40
C LYS A 248 44.54 -5.10 -20.19
N GLN A 249 44.60 -4.31 -21.27
CA GLN A 249 44.50 -2.85 -21.21
C GLN A 249 43.11 -2.39 -20.75
N GLN A 250 42.04 -3.01 -21.26
CA GLN A 250 40.66 -2.76 -20.81
C GLN A 250 40.50 -3.11 -19.34
N ALA A 251 40.95 -4.29 -18.90
CA ALA A 251 40.89 -4.69 -17.50
C ALA A 251 41.71 -3.77 -16.58
N GLU A 252 42.89 -3.31 -17.00
CA GLU A 252 43.72 -2.37 -16.23
C GLU A 252 43.08 -0.96 -16.17
N ALA A 253 42.47 -0.51 -17.26
CA ALA A 253 41.70 0.74 -17.31
C ALA A 253 40.45 0.66 -16.42
N GLU A 254 39.70 -0.43 -16.48
CA GLU A 254 38.54 -0.71 -15.63
C GLU A 254 38.93 -0.79 -14.16
N ALA A 255 40.00 -1.51 -13.81
CA ALA A 255 40.50 -1.59 -12.44
C ALA A 255 40.96 -0.23 -11.91
N THR A 256 41.60 0.59 -12.75
CA THR A 256 42.01 1.95 -12.39
C THR A 256 40.81 2.87 -12.21
N ALA A 257 39.80 2.76 -13.08
CA ALA A 257 38.55 3.52 -12.97
C ALA A 257 37.77 3.14 -11.72
N LEU A 258 37.66 1.84 -11.41
CA LEU A 258 37.00 1.33 -10.21
C LEU A 258 37.72 1.83 -8.95
N LYS A 259 39.06 1.77 -8.92
CA LYS A 259 39.84 2.29 -7.79
C LYS A 259 39.63 3.79 -7.59
N LYS A 260 39.65 4.58 -8.67
CA LYS A 260 39.33 6.02 -8.60
C LYS A 260 37.91 6.28 -8.10
N GLN A 261 36.93 5.48 -8.50
CA GLN A 261 35.56 5.58 -7.99
C GLN A 261 35.49 5.26 -6.50
N GLN A 262 36.13 4.17 -6.06
CA GLN A 262 36.18 3.78 -4.65
C GLN A 262 36.90 4.83 -3.79
N ASP A 263 38.01 5.38 -4.27
CA ASP A 263 38.76 6.43 -3.58
C ASP A 263 37.91 7.73 -3.48
N ALA A 264 37.19 8.09 -4.54
CA ALA A 264 36.28 9.23 -4.53
C ALA A 264 35.08 9.02 -3.59
N GLU A 265 34.49 7.83 -3.58
CA GLU A 265 33.39 7.46 -2.67
C GLU A 265 33.86 7.48 -1.22
N ARG A 266 35.07 6.99 -0.94
CA ARG A 266 35.66 7.04 0.40
C ARG A 266 35.89 8.48 0.86
N LEU A 267 36.44 9.33 -0.01
CA LEU A 267 36.66 10.74 0.30
C LEU A 267 35.34 11.46 0.60
N GLN A 268 34.29 11.17 -0.17
CA GLN A 268 32.94 11.67 0.08
C GLN A 268 32.40 11.17 1.42
N LYS A 269 32.48 9.87 1.71
CA LYS A 269 32.04 9.31 3.01
C LYS A 269 32.77 9.93 4.20
N GLU A 270 34.06 10.26 4.06
CA GLU A 270 34.84 10.93 5.11
C GLU A 270 34.40 12.38 5.33
N GLN A 271 34.13 13.14 4.24
CA GLN A 271 33.60 14.51 4.32
C GLN A 271 32.19 14.57 4.92
N GLU A 272 31.38 13.52 4.71
CA GLU A 272 30.02 13.43 5.19
C GLU A 272 29.86 12.87 6.62
N ARG A 273 30.96 12.57 7.31
CA ARG A 273 30.89 12.05 8.69
C ARG A 273 30.25 13.06 9.65
N PRO A 274 29.43 12.61 10.61
CA PRO A 274 28.87 13.51 11.60
C PRO A 274 29.96 14.07 12.51
N PRO A 275 29.80 15.32 12.99
CA PRO A 275 30.66 15.82 14.05
C PRO A 275 30.56 14.90 15.28
N PRO A 276 31.64 14.75 16.06
CA PRO A 276 31.63 13.89 17.24
C PRO A 276 30.53 14.34 18.22
N ASP A 277 29.70 13.40 18.70
CA ASP A 277 28.63 13.69 19.68
C ASP A 277 29.22 13.71 21.11
N PRO A 278 29.16 14.85 21.83
CA PRO A 278 29.64 14.93 23.21
C PRO A 278 28.86 14.04 24.19
N LEU A 279 27.62 13.67 23.84
CA LEU A 279 26.73 12.85 24.69
C LEU A 279 26.61 11.39 24.20
N ARG A 280 27.54 10.92 23.37
CA ARG A 280 27.52 9.53 22.88
C ARG A 280 27.53 8.56 24.06
N GLY A 281 26.58 7.62 24.07
CA GLY A 281 26.41 6.64 25.16
C GLY A 281 25.69 7.16 26.41
N LEU A 282 25.33 8.45 26.45
CA LEU A 282 24.59 9.04 27.58
C LEU A 282 23.12 9.31 27.26
N ARG A 283 22.76 9.37 25.98
CA ARG A 283 21.39 9.65 25.52
C ARG A 283 20.48 8.47 25.79
N VAL A 284 19.44 8.72 26.56
CA VAL A 284 18.46 7.70 26.91
C VAL A 284 17.47 7.55 25.76
N HIS A 285 17.18 6.30 25.42
CA HIS A 285 16.22 5.95 24.38
C HIS A 285 15.44 4.69 24.75
N CYS A 286 14.29 4.52 24.12
CA CYS A 286 13.44 3.35 24.30
C CYS A 286 13.01 2.79 22.95
N TRP A 287 13.15 1.49 22.78
CA TRP A 287 12.78 0.75 21.57
C TRP A 287 12.11 -0.59 21.94
N VAL A 288 11.75 -1.40 20.93
CA VAL A 288 11.08 -2.68 21.16
C VAL A 288 11.98 -3.84 20.74
N LEU A 289 12.10 -4.85 21.60
CA LEU A 289 12.73 -6.13 21.31
C LEU A 289 11.64 -7.18 21.03
N VAL A 290 11.80 -7.92 19.94
CA VAL A 290 10.95 -9.08 19.62
C VAL A 290 11.82 -10.33 19.68
N LEU A 291 11.41 -11.29 20.52
CA LEU A 291 12.10 -12.57 20.65
C LEU A 291 11.59 -13.59 19.63
N SER A 292 12.49 -14.46 19.17
CA SER A 292 12.22 -15.58 18.27
C SER A 292 11.23 -16.60 18.86
N GLY A 293 10.57 -17.36 17.98
CA GLY A 293 9.72 -18.50 18.34
C GLY A 293 8.22 -18.26 18.15
N ASN A 294 7.67 -17.15 18.65
CA ASN A 294 6.25 -16.83 18.44
C ASN A 294 6.04 -16.23 17.04
N ARG A 295 4.94 -16.62 16.36
CA ARG A 295 4.56 -16.11 15.03
C ARG A 295 5.66 -16.25 13.96
N GLU A 296 6.36 -17.38 13.95
CA GLU A 296 7.38 -17.74 12.94
C GLU A 296 8.56 -16.75 12.85
N VAL A 297 8.82 -15.97 13.91
CA VAL A 297 9.99 -15.09 13.98
C VAL A 297 11.25 -15.94 14.12
N PRO A 298 12.19 -15.89 13.16
CA PRO A 298 13.35 -16.78 13.13
C PRO A 298 14.45 -16.38 14.12
N GLU A 299 14.68 -15.07 14.27
CA GLU A 299 15.77 -14.51 15.07
C GLU A 299 15.26 -13.32 15.89
N ASN A 300 15.98 -12.99 16.97
CA ASN A 300 15.68 -11.82 17.79
C ASN A 300 16.04 -10.56 17.00
N PHE A 301 15.20 -9.53 17.08
CA PHE A 301 15.48 -8.25 16.43
C PHE A 301 14.93 -7.08 17.21
N PHE A 302 15.52 -5.91 16.97
CA PHE A 302 15.04 -4.64 17.51
C PHE A 302 14.16 -3.92 16.50
N ILE A 303 13.17 -3.18 17.00
CA ILE A 303 12.34 -2.27 16.23
C ILE A 303 12.53 -0.87 16.83
N ASP A 304 12.99 0.07 16.02
CA ASP A 304 12.93 1.49 16.37
C ASP A 304 11.49 1.98 16.12
N PRO A 305 10.73 2.32 17.18
CA PRO A 305 9.34 2.72 17.01
C PRO A 305 9.21 4.10 16.35
N LEU A 306 10.26 4.92 16.32
CA LEU A 306 10.22 6.26 15.71
C LEU A 306 10.28 6.19 14.18
N THR A 307 11.13 5.31 13.63
CA THR A 307 11.25 5.10 12.18
C THR A 307 10.40 3.95 11.66
N GLY A 308 10.01 3.00 12.53
CA GLY A 308 9.29 1.78 12.17
C GLY A 308 10.17 0.73 11.49
N LYS A 309 11.51 0.88 11.54
CA LYS A 309 12.48 -0.04 10.93
C LYS A 309 12.92 -1.12 11.91
N SER A 310 13.18 -2.32 11.40
CA SER A 310 13.84 -3.37 12.16
C SER A 310 15.37 -3.28 12.02
N TYR A 311 16.06 -3.76 13.06
CA TYR A 311 17.50 -3.83 13.15
C TYR A 311 17.92 -5.17 13.77
N SER A 312 19.09 -5.67 13.37
CA SER A 312 19.77 -6.74 14.10
C SER A 312 20.01 -6.30 15.56
N THR A 313 20.03 -7.27 16.49
CA THR A 313 20.40 -6.99 17.89
C THR A 313 21.84 -6.51 18.05
N THR A 314 22.70 -6.74 17.04
CA THR A 314 24.13 -6.36 17.01
C THR A 314 24.38 -5.06 16.21
N ASN A 315 23.41 -4.15 16.18
CA ASN A 315 23.53 -2.93 15.37
C ASN A 315 24.18 -1.79 16.18
N ASP A 316 25.19 -1.14 15.61
CA ASP A 316 25.97 -0.04 16.20
C ASP A 316 25.15 1.16 16.72
N ASN A 317 23.89 1.29 16.28
CA ASN A 317 23.01 2.36 16.76
C ASN A 317 22.56 2.18 18.22
N PHE A 318 22.57 0.94 18.73
CA PHE A 318 22.16 0.60 20.10
C PHE A 318 23.39 0.42 20.97
N LEU A 319 23.66 1.41 21.82
CA LEU A 319 24.92 1.53 22.57
C LEU A 319 24.91 0.79 23.91
N GLY A 320 23.76 0.31 24.38
CA GLY A 320 23.65 -0.49 25.60
C GLY A 320 22.22 -0.55 26.15
N ILE A 321 21.94 -1.55 26.98
CA ILE A 321 20.60 -1.82 27.56
C ILE A 321 20.69 -1.82 29.08
N GLU A 322 19.81 -1.08 29.73
CA GLU A 322 19.71 -1.03 31.20
C GLU A 322 18.60 -1.95 31.70
N SER A 323 17.45 -1.95 31.03
CA SER A 323 16.29 -2.73 31.46
C SER A 323 15.34 -3.07 30.32
N VAL A 324 14.59 -4.15 30.50
CA VAL A 324 13.62 -4.66 29.53
C VAL A 324 12.35 -5.05 30.28
N TRP A 325 11.16 -4.76 29.73
CA TRP A 325 9.91 -5.14 30.38
C TRP A 325 8.80 -5.47 29.39
N ASN A 326 7.85 -6.28 29.84
CA ASN A 326 6.62 -6.58 29.12
C ASN A 326 5.42 -6.55 30.08
N HIS A 327 4.25 -7.02 29.62
CA HIS A 327 3.03 -7.07 30.42
C HIS A 327 3.07 -8.08 31.59
N ARG A 328 4.13 -8.90 31.72
CA ARG A 328 4.26 -9.95 32.74
C ARG A 328 5.30 -9.63 33.80
N ASN A 329 6.42 -8.99 33.43
CA ASN A 329 7.50 -8.70 34.35
C ASN A 329 8.36 -7.51 33.89
N TYR A 330 9.34 -7.18 34.73
CA TYR A 330 10.41 -6.22 34.49
C TYR A 330 11.75 -6.90 34.80
N TRP A 331 12.72 -6.75 33.89
CA TRP A 331 14.06 -7.33 33.98
C TRP A 331 15.13 -6.24 33.91
N VAL A 332 16.11 -6.34 34.78
CA VAL A 332 17.30 -5.49 34.83
C VAL A 332 18.47 -6.25 34.22
N ASN A 333 19.23 -5.57 33.37
CA ASN A 333 20.41 -6.15 32.76
C ASN A 333 21.59 -6.12 33.75
N LYS A 334 22.29 -7.26 33.90
CA LYS A 334 23.53 -7.40 34.68
C LYS A 334 24.77 -7.59 33.79
N GLN A 335 24.59 -7.66 32.48
CA GLN A 335 25.66 -7.90 31.51
C GLN A 335 26.44 -6.61 31.24
N ASP A 336 27.72 -6.75 30.89
CA ASP A 336 28.56 -5.64 30.46
C ASP A 336 28.14 -5.14 29.07
N CYS A 337 27.87 -3.84 28.94
CA CYS A 337 27.44 -3.18 27.70
C CYS A 337 28.55 -2.30 27.08
N THR A 338 29.81 -2.45 27.50
CA THR A 338 30.93 -1.60 27.04
C THR A 338 31.11 -1.60 25.51
N PHE A 339 30.78 -2.71 24.84
CA PHE A 339 30.84 -2.87 23.38
C PHE A 339 29.45 -2.85 22.73
N GLY A 340 28.46 -2.20 23.33
CA GLY A 340 27.10 -2.17 22.81
C GLY A 340 26.34 -3.46 23.10
N CYS A 341 25.59 -3.94 22.11
CA CYS A 341 24.69 -5.10 22.24
C CYS A 341 25.22 -6.38 21.54
N ASP A 342 26.44 -6.36 21.01
CA ASP A 342 26.95 -7.42 20.13
C ASP A 342 27.15 -8.77 20.82
N GLU A 343 27.64 -8.76 22.05
CA GLU A 343 27.93 -9.98 22.85
C GLU A 343 26.78 -10.32 23.83
N MET A 344 25.65 -9.63 23.71
CA MET A 344 24.56 -9.71 24.68
C MET A 344 23.63 -10.91 24.40
N THR A 345 23.21 -11.60 25.47
CA THR A 345 22.25 -12.70 25.36
C THR A 345 20.88 -12.32 25.90
N PHE A 346 19.83 -12.74 25.19
CA PHE A 346 18.43 -12.36 25.46
C PHE A 346 17.61 -13.48 26.09
N ASP A 347 18.25 -14.38 26.84
CA ASP A 347 17.57 -15.40 27.63
C ASP A 347 17.15 -14.83 28.99
N MET A 348 15.87 -14.44 29.09
CA MET A 348 15.28 -13.84 30.29
C MET A 348 15.17 -14.81 31.49
N GLY A 349 15.49 -16.10 31.29
CA GLY A 349 15.56 -17.10 32.36
C GLY A 349 16.92 -17.18 33.06
N ASP A 350 17.98 -16.62 32.48
CA ASP A 350 19.33 -16.68 33.02
C ASP A 350 19.56 -15.61 34.11
N LEU A 351 19.47 -16.06 35.38
CA LEU A 351 19.64 -15.22 36.57
C LEU A 351 21.03 -14.57 36.69
N SER A 352 22.05 -15.12 36.03
CA SER A 352 23.38 -14.54 36.03
C SER A 352 23.45 -13.25 35.20
N LYS A 353 22.52 -13.08 34.26
CA LYS A 353 22.52 -12.01 33.25
C LYS A 353 21.33 -11.06 33.38
N TRP A 354 20.19 -11.58 33.83
CA TRP A 354 18.95 -10.82 33.98
C TRP A 354 18.38 -11.00 35.38
N GLU A 355 18.09 -9.89 36.05
CA GLU A 355 17.39 -9.89 37.33
C GLU A 355 15.94 -9.47 37.14
N TYR A 356 14.99 -10.30 37.55
CA TYR A 356 13.57 -9.99 37.48
C TYR A 356 13.06 -9.32 38.76
N VAL A 357 12.02 -8.49 38.63
CA VAL A 357 11.36 -7.85 39.78
C VAL A 357 10.33 -8.79 40.43
N LEU A 358 9.62 -9.60 39.65
CA LEU A 358 8.65 -10.58 40.16
C LEU A 358 9.14 -12.01 39.96
N CYS A 359 9.13 -12.82 41.02
CA CYS A 359 9.37 -14.27 40.93
C CYS A 359 8.15 -14.94 40.27
N GLY A 360 8.25 -15.34 39.00
CA GLY A 360 7.17 -16.08 38.31
C GLY A 360 7.24 -17.60 38.51
N PRO A 361 6.22 -18.36 38.07
CA PRO A 361 6.20 -19.83 38.16
C PRO A 361 7.28 -20.49 37.28
N THR A 362 7.71 -19.85 36.20
CA THR A 362 8.84 -20.31 35.37
C THR A 362 10.19 -20.22 36.09
N SER A 363 10.33 -19.35 37.09
CA SER A 363 11.57 -19.22 37.87
C SER A 363 11.71 -20.30 38.95
N GLN A 364 10.60 -20.90 39.41
CA GLN A 364 10.61 -21.99 40.41
C GLN A 364 11.06 -23.34 39.83
N SER A 365 10.90 -23.56 38.52
CA SER A 365 11.29 -24.83 37.90
C SER A 365 12.81 -25.01 37.76
N LEU A 366 13.60 -23.95 37.92
CA LEU A 366 15.07 -23.97 37.78
C LEU A 366 15.81 -24.09 39.12
N SER A 367 15.17 -23.79 40.25
CA SER A 367 15.77 -23.95 41.59
C SER A 367 15.79 -25.40 42.10
N ILE A 368 15.16 -26.35 41.39
CA ILE A 368 15.04 -27.75 41.84
C ILE A 368 16.14 -28.67 41.26
N ILE A 369 16.98 -28.20 40.32
CA ILE A 369 18.01 -29.05 39.69
C ILE A 369 19.41 -28.47 39.85
N SER A 370 19.96 -28.56 41.07
CA SER A 370 21.41 -28.66 41.27
C SER A 370 21.74 -29.05 42.71
N ASP A 371 21.78 -30.37 42.98
CA ASP A 371 22.96 -31.03 43.57
C ASP A 371 22.77 -32.56 43.65
N PRO A 372 23.45 -33.36 42.80
CA PRO A 372 23.46 -34.81 42.96
C PRO A 372 24.75 -35.24 43.68
N LYS A 373 25.05 -34.73 44.88
CA LYS A 373 26.12 -35.28 45.73
C LYS A 373 25.92 -34.95 47.22
N THR A 374 25.06 -35.70 47.91
CA THR A 374 25.39 -36.20 49.26
C THR A 374 24.55 -37.44 49.55
N SER A 375 25.22 -38.50 49.97
CA SER A 375 24.67 -39.80 50.37
C SER A 375 24.48 -39.86 51.88
N GLU A 376 23.42 -40.58 52.32
CA GLU A 376 23.14 -41.10 53.69
C GLU A 376 22.65 -40.03 54.69
N GLU A 377 21.52 -40.14 55.41
CA GLU A 377 20.78 -41.26 56.05
C GLU A 377 19.25 -40.97 56.08
N PRO A 378 18.35 -41.94 56.42
CA PRO A 378 16.91 -41.72 56.49
C PRO A 378 16.43 -41.58 57.94
N GLU A 379 16.14 -40.37 58.42
CA GLU A 379 15.35 -40.20 59.65
C GLU A 379 14.35 -39.04 59.52
N ASP A 380 13.12 -39.41 59.90
CA ASP A 380 11.94 -38.64 60.29
C ASP A 380 11.18 -37.78 59.27
N ASP A 381 9.99 -38.32 58.94
CA ASP A 381 8.84 -37.66 58.34
C ASP A 381 8.38 -36.47 59.20
N GLU A 382 8.96 -35.29 58.95
CA GLU A 382 8.25 -34.03 59.13
C GLU A 382 7.86 -33.54 57.73
N GLU A 383 6.59 -33.78 57.37
CA GLU A 383 5.91 -33.04 56.31
C GLU A 383 5.87 -31.56 56.72
N GLU A 384 6.99 -30.84 56.56
CA GLU A 384 6.96 -29.40 56.41
C GLU A 384 6.12 -29.14 55.16
N GLU A 385 4.86 -28.75 55.36
CA GLU A 385 4.07 -28.02 54.38
C GLU A 385 4.92 -26.80 54.00
N MET A 386 5.75 -26.99 52.97
CA MET A 386 6.52 -25.94 52.34
C MET A 386 5.46 -25.01 51.74
N ASP A 387 5.07 -23.98 52.50
CA ASP A 387 4.17 -22.91 52.10
C ASP A 387 4.50 -22.56 50.65
N GLU A 388 3.65 -22.97 49.71
CA GLU A 388 3.75 -22.55 48.32
C GLU A 388 3.72 -21.02 48.35
N LEU A 389 4.90 -20.40 48.29
CA LEU A 389 5.08 -18.95 48.30
C LEU A 389 4.11 -18.39 47.25
N LYS A 390 3.02 -17.78 47.70
CA LYS A 390 1.99 -17.19 46.84
C LYS A 390 2.68 -16.29 45.82
N VAL A 391 2.82 -16.80 44.60
CA VAL A 391 3.45 -16.09 43.50
C VAL A 391 2.62 -14.82 43.27
N PHE A 392 3.23 -13.66 43.52
CA PHE A 392 2.57 -12.39 43.28
C PHE A 392 2.50 -12.15 41.77
N GLU A 393 1.31 -12.28 41.21
CA GLU A 393 1.06 -12.06 39.78
C GLU A 393 0.98 -10.57 39.44
N MET A 394 1.49 -10.20 38.26
CA MET A 394 1.45 -8.83 37.75
C MET A 394 0.00 -8.31 37.70
N PRO A 395 -0.31 -7.13 38.28
CA PRO A 395 -1.64 -6.54 38.19
C PRO A 395 -2.08 -6.31 36.72
N PRO A 396 -3.37 -6.42 36.41
CA PRO A 396 -3.86 -6.14 35.06
C PRO A 396 -3.61 -4.68 34.69
N SER A 397 -3.45 -4.42 33.39
CA SER A 397 -3.22 -3.07 32.90
C SER A 397 -4.36 -2.12 33.27
N TRP A 398 -4.01 -0.94 33.80
CA TRP A 398 -4.91 0.14 34.19
C TRP A 398 -5.48 0.92 33.00
N VAL A 399 -4.89 0.71 31.82
CA VAL A 399 -5.23 1.38 30.56
C VAL A 399 -6.45 0.70 29.92
N THR A 400 -7.38 1.48 29.38
CA THR A 400 -8.50 0.93 28.61
C THR A 400 -8.02 0.27 27.32
N LYS A 401 -8.83 -0.65 26.76
CA LYS A 401 -8.50 -1.27 25.47
C LYS A 401 -8.26 -0.19 24.41
N ILE A 402 -7.19 -0.36 23.64
CA ILE A 402 -6.82 0.53 22.56
C ILE A 402 -7.91 0.43 21.47
N ASP A 403 -8.40 1.59 21.02
CA ASP A 403 -9.34 1.67 19.90
C ASP A 403 -8.83 2.75 18.93
N ILE A 404 -8.83 2.42 17.63
CA ILE A 404 -8.35 3.30 16.57
C ILE A 404 -9.49 3.42 15.57
N SER A 405 -10.00 4.64 15.41
CA SER A 405 -11.12 4.87 14.50
C SER A 405 -10.70 4.64 13.03
N PRO A 406 -11.62 4.26 12.13
CA PRO A 406 -11.29 4.13 10.71
C PRO A 406 -10.77 5.43 10.09
N ALA A 407 -11.24 6.58 10.58
CA ALA A 407 -10.77 7.89 10.15
C ALA A 407 -9.32 8.17 10.57
N ASP A 408 -8.93 7.70 11.77
CA ASP A 408 -7.55 7.80 12.26
C ASP A 408 -6.60 6.90 11.46
N MET A 409 -7.03 5.68 11.16
CA MET A 409 -6.28 4.74 10.33
C MET A 409 -6.05 5.28 8.91
N GLU A 410 -7.07 5.94 8.33
CA GLU A 410 -6.97 6.55 7.00
C GLU A 410 -6.13 7.84 6.99
N MET A 411 -6.27 8.70 8.01
CA MET A 411 -5.48 9.92 8.10
C MET A 411 -3.99 9.65 8.29
N ARG A 412 -3.64 8.56 9.00
CA ARG A 412 -2.29 7.97 9.22
C ARG A 412 -1.20 8.88 9.79
N TYR A 413 -1.20 10.18 9.53
CA TYR A 413 -0.21 11.16 9.93
C TYR A 413 -0.86 12.27 10.76
N PRO A 414 -0.16 12.83 11.76
CA PRO A 414 -0.57 14.05 12.44
C PRO A 414 -0.77 15.18 11.42
N GLY A 415 -2.00 15.68 11.32
CA GLY A 415 -2.37 16.69 10.31
C GLY A 415 -2.42 16.20 8.86
N GLY A 416 -2.31 14.89 8.63
CA GLY A 416 -2.48 14.24 7.33
C GLY A 416 -1.25 14.28 6.42
N MET A 417 -0.13 14.88 6.83
CA MET A 417 1.12 14.84 6.06
C MET A 417 2.33 14.59 6.96
N LYS A 418 3.37 13.99 6.39
CA LYS A 418 4.67 13.78 7.04
C LYS A 418 5.79 14.05 6.04
N SER A 419 6.79 14.84 6.45
CA SER A 419 7.97 15.10 5.64
C SER A 419 9.20 14.53 6.33
N ILE A 420 10.02 13.80 5.58
CA ILE A 420 11.22 13.12 6.04
C ILE A 420 12.38 13.55 5.15
N LEU A 421 13.46 14.04 5.76
CA LEU A 421 14.69 14.39 5.08
C LEU A 421 15.64 13.19 5.12
N TYR A 422 16.15 12.82 3.96
CA TYR A 422 17.16 11.78 3.73
C TYR A 422 18.40 12.39 3.07
N ARG A 423 19.45 11.59 2.93
CA ARG A 423 20.67 11.97 2.22
C ARG A 423 20.32 12.33 0.77
N ARG A 424 20.45 13.61 0.42
CA ARG A 424 20.17 14.16 -0.93
C ARG A 424 18.73 13.89 -1.40
N ALA A 425 17.79 13.68 -0.48
CA ALA A 425 16.42 13.38 -0.83
C ALA A 425 15.44 13.89 0.22
N LYS A 426 14.28 14.36 -0.22
CA LYS A 426 13.16 14.76 0.64
C LYS A 426 11.95 13.92 0.26
N LEU A 427 11.42 13.18 1.23
CA LEU A 427 10.24 12.35 1.08
C LEU A 427 9.07 12.99 1.81
N GLU A 428 8.00 13.26 1.08
CA GLU A 428 6.74 13.80 1.59
C GLU A 428 5.66 12.73 1.41
N LYS A 429 4.97 12.38 2.49
CA LYS A 429 3.87 11.45 2.50
C LYS A 429 2.58 12.17 2.89
N PHE A 430 1.49 11.84 2.23
CA PHE A 430 0.18 12.43 2.44
C PHE A 430 -0.85 11.34 2.69
N ALA A 431 -1.83 11.64 3.54
CA ALA A 431 -2.94 10.75 3.79
C ALA A 431 -3.79 10.59 2.52
N PRO A 432 -4.32 9.39 2.23
CA PRO A 432 -5.25 9.19 1.12
C PRO A 432 -6.41 10.20 1.14
N TYR A 433 -6.66 10.80 -0.03
CA TYR A 433 -7.69 11.81 -0.28
C TYR A 433 -7.59 13.09 0.57
N LEU A 434 -6.44 13.38 1.20
CA LEU A 434 -6.19 14.69 1.81
C LEU A 434 -6.06 15.76 0.74
N LEU A 435 -5.26 15.48 -0.29
CA LEU A 435 -5.06 16.35 -1.44
C LEU A 435 -6.06 15.99 -2.54
N LYS A 436 -6.62 17.03 -3.20
CA LYS A 436 -7.62 16.86 -4.26
C LYS A 436 -7.04 16.23 -5.52
N ASP A 437 -5.74 16.38 -5.74
CA ASP A 437 -4.99 15.77 -6.84
C ASP A 437 -4.72 14.26 -6.63
N GLY A 438 -5.04 13.71 -5.46
CA GLY A 438 -4.81 12.30 -5.14
C GLY A 438 -3.35 11.96 -4.87
N LEU A 439 -2.47 12.94 -4.66
CA LEU A 439 -1.06 12.72 -4.34
C LEU A 439 -0.94 12.09 -2.95
N VAL A 440 -0.21 10.97 -2.87
CA VAL A 440 0.02 10.21 -1.63
C VAL A 440 1.49 10.23 -1.24
N THR A 441 2.41 10.23 -2.19
CA THR A 441 3.85 10.27 -1.90
C THR A 441 4.56 11.14 -2.93
N LYS A 442 5.50 11.97 -2.46
CA LYS A 442 6.37 12.80 -3.30
C LYS A 442 7.81 12.65 -2.83
N LEU A 443 8.69 12.23 -3.73
CA LEU A 443 10.12 12.10 -3.50
C LEU A 443 10.85 13.13 -4.37
N THR A 444 11.53 14.07 -3.73
CA THR A 444 12.44 15.00 -4.42
C THR A 444 13.87 14.58 -4.15
N THR A 445 14.63 14.29 -5.20
CA THR A 445 16.07 14.02 -5.12
C THR A 445 16.85 15.29 -5.45
N TYR A 446 18.02 15.44 -4.84
CA TYR A 446 18.86 16.63 -4.94
C TYR A 446 20.27 16.29 -5.38
N LYS A 447 20.93 17.23 -6.06
CA LYS A 447 22.33 17.07 -6.46
C LYS A 447 23.27 17.22 -5.27
N ASP A 448 22.90 18.04 -4.31
CA ASP A 448 23.65 18.41 -3.12
C ASP A 448 23.03 17.85 -1.84
N ILE A 449 23.84 17.79 -0.76
CA ILE A 449 23.43 17.28 0.56
C ILE A 449 22.56 18.31 1.30
N GLU A 450 22.76 19.60 1.03
CA GLU A 450 21.97 20.70 1.61
C GLU A 450 20.56 20.81 0.98
N CYS A 451 20.26 19.97 -0.02
CA CYS A 451 18.97 19.89 -0.69
C CYS A 451 18.53 21.23 -1.31
N THR A 452 19.46 21.96 -1.94
CA THR A 452 19.21 23.24 -2.59
C THR A 452 18.87 23.10 -4.07
N GLN A 453 19.47 22.12 -4.78
CA GLN A 453 19.30 21.91 -6.21
C GLN A 453 18.57 20.60 -6.49
N SER A 454 17.29 20.67 -6.84
CA SER A 454 16.48 19.51 -7.19
C SER A 454 16.97 18.89 -8.51
N SER A 455 17.03 17.55 -8.54
CA SER A 455 17.45 16.75 -9.69
C SER A 455 16.26 16.02 -10.33
N THR A 456 15.43 15.38 -9.52
CA THR A 456 14.27 14.61 -9.99
C THR A 456 13.18 14.61 -8.95
N ILE A 457 11.94 14.83 -9.40
CA ILE A 457 10.74 14.84 -8.57
C ILE A 457 9.86 13.67 -9.01
N LYS A 458 9.64 12.71 -8.13
CA LYS A 458 8.72 11.59 -8.33
C LYS A 458 7.49 11.77 -7.47
N GLU A 459 6.32 11.59 -8.05
CA GLU A 459 5.02 11.77 -7.44
C GLU A 459 4.18 10.51 -7.67
N TRP A 460 3.65 9.93 -6.60
CA TRP A 460 2.76 8.77 -6.64
C TRP A 460 1.35 9.16 -6.21
N PHE A 461 0.39 8.78 -7.02
CA PHE A 461 -1.01 9.11 -6.85
C PHE A 461 -1.83 7.87 -6.51
N LYS A 462 -2.90 8.05 -5.74
CA LYS A 462 -3.91 6.99 -5.53
C LYS A 462 -5.30 7.53 -5.72
N HIS A 463 -6.18 6.62 -6.10
CA HIS A 463 -7.61 6.87 -6.25
C HIS A 463 -7.97 7.94 -7.30
N ARG A 464 -7.08 8.34 -8.21
CA ARG A 464 -7.47 9.22 -9.32
C ARG A 464 -8.35 8.47 -10.33
N SER A 465 -9.38 9.15 -10.84
CA SER A 465 -10.30 8.64 -11.86
C SER A 465 -9.66 8.46 -13.23
N ASP A 466 -8.62 9.24 -13.53
CA ASP A 466 -7.83 9.18 -14.75
C ASP A 466 -6.77 8.07 -14.75
N HIS A 467 -6.71 7.28 -13.67
CA HIS A 467 -5.77 6.19 -13.48
C HIS A 467 -4.28 6.58 -13.50
N LEU A 468 -3.93 7.87 -13.35
CA LEU A 468 -2.55 8.29 -13.17
C LEU A 468 -2.02 7.71 -11.84
N ASP A 469 -0.89 7.03 -11.92
CA ASP A 469 -0.29 6.29 -10.80
C ASP A 469 1.03 6.90 -10.37
N GLU A 470 1.88 7.25 -11.33
CA GLU A 470 3.20 7.84 -11.09
C GLU A 470 3.49 8.95 -12.11
N ARG A 471 4.10 10.04 -11.63
CA ARG A 471 4.67 11.11 -12.45
C ARG A 471 6.10 11.37 -11.99
N GLU A 472 7.03 11.41 -12.93
CA GLU A 472 8.42 11.74 -12.69
C GLU A 472 8.83 12.94 -13.56
N LEU A 473 9.43 13.95 -12.93
CA LEU A 473 9.95 15.15 -13.58
C LEU A 473 11.45 15.24 -13.35
N HIS A 474 12.22 15.21 -14.45
CA HIS A 474 13.64 15.54 -14.43
C HIS A 474 13.81 17.04 -14.61
N THR A 475 14.31 17.72 -13.58
CA THR A 475 14.41 19.19 -13.55
C THR A 475 15.45 19.73 -14.53
N ASP A 476 16.51 18.98 -14.79
CA ASP A 476 17.60 19.38 -15.71
C ASP A 476 17.16 19.43 -17.16
N THR A 477 16.35 18.47 -17.60
CA THR A 477 15.88 18.35 -18.98
C THR A 477 14.44 18.82 -19.18
N ASN A 478 13.75 19.14 -18.08
CA ASN A 478 12.31 19.41 -18.03
C ASN A 478 11.45 18.31 -18.69
N VAL A 479 11.92 17.06 -18.62
CA VAL A 479 11.23 15.91 -19.18
C VAL A 479 10.31 15.34 -18.11
N THR A 480 9.03 15.21 -18.45
CA THR A 480 8.01 14.58 -17.61
C THR A 480 7.69 13.20 -18.16
N THR A 481 7.59 12.22 -17.27
CA THR A 481 7.13 10.86 -17.57
C THR A 481 5.97 10.50 -16.67
N GLU A 482 4.86 10.07 -17.26
CA GLU A 482 3.64 9.68 -16.58
C GLU A 482 3.33 8.21 -16.82
N HIS A 483 2.91 7.49 -15.78
CA HIS A 483 2.49 6.10 -15.83
C HIS A 483 1.04 5.96 -15.38
N PHE A 484 0.26 5.21 -16.14
CA PHE A 484 -1.17 5.02 -15.94
C PHE A 484 -1.51 3.55 -15.72
N ARG A 485 -2.39 3.28 -14.77
CA ARG A 485 -2.97 1.95 -14.55
C ARG A 485 -3.96 1.57 -15.66
N PRO A 486 -4.17 0.28 -15.93
CA PRO A 486 -5.19 -0.17 -16.89
C PRO A 486 -6.59 0.35 -16.51
N GLY A 487 -7.41 0.68 -17.51
CA GLY A 487 -8.81 1.11 -17.32
C GLY A 487 -9.21 2.41 -18.04
N ARG A 488 -8.24 3.18 -18.53
CA ARG A 488 -8.51 4.38 -19.34
C ARG A 488 -9.16 4.02 -20.67
N SER A 489 -10.03 4.90 -21.17
CA SER A 489 -10.71 4.73 -22.46
C SER A 489 -9.78 4.80 -23.67
N ASP A 490 -8.67 5.54 -23.54
CA ASP A 490 -7.62 5.68 -24.57
C ASP A 490 -6.53 4.58 -24.48
N ALA A 491 -6.60 3.71 -23.46
CA ALA A 491 -5.62 2.68 -23.15
C ALA A 491 -4.18 3.20 -22.94
N LEU A 492 -4.00 4.49 -22.65
CA LEU A 492 -2.67 5.07 -22.41
C LEU A 492 -2.03 4.42 -21.18
N LYS A 493 -0.80 3.95 -21.33
CA LYS A 493 -0.02 3.30 -20.28
C LYS A 493 1.13 4.19 -19.80
N TYR A 494 1.83 4.82 -20.73
CA TYR A 494 3.01 5.62 -20.47
C TYR A 494 3.01 6.84 -21.37
N HIS A 495 3.40 8.00 -20.83
CA HIS A 495 3.53 9.23 -21.60
C HIS A 495 4.78 10.01 -21.18
N ARG A 496 5.73 10.15 -22.10
CA ARG A 496 6.94 10.97 -21.93
C ARG A 496 6.87 12.19 -22.82
N TYR A 497 6.99 13.39 -22.24
CA TYR A 497 6.91 14.65 -22.95
C TYR A 497 7.72 15.77 -22.27
N ILE A 498 8.06 16.81 -23.03
CA ILE A 498 8.62 18.08 -22.50
C ILE A 498 7.50 19.12 -22.37
N THR A 499 6.60 19.19 -23.36
CA THR A 499 5.43 20.07 -23.37
C THR A 499 4.19 19.31 -23.82
N LEU A 500 3.02 19.75 -23.36
CA LEU A 500 1.72 19.21 -23.80
C LEU A 500 1.23 19.82 -25.12
N VAL A 501 2.05 20.64 -25.78
CA VAL A 501 1.75 21.23 -27.09
C VAL A 501 1.89 20.14 -28.16
N PRO A 502 0.92 19.92 -29.07
CA PRO A 502 1.01 18.93 -30.15
C PRO A 502 2.27 19.06 -31.03
N GLU A 503 2.65 17.99 -31.75
CA GLU A 503 3.74 17.98 -32.73
C GLU A 503 5.16 18.23 -32.18
N THR A 504 5.36 18.01 -30.88
CA THR A 504 6.65 18.05 -30.19
C THR A 504 7.14 16.64 -29.86
N GLU A 505 8.42 16.52 -29.48
CA GLU A 505 8.99 15.22 -29.11
C GLU A 505 8.25 14.59 -27.92
N ARG A 506 7.65 13.41 -28.16
CA ARG A 506 6.99 12.62 -27.12
C ARG A 506 6.92 11.14 -27.46
N GLN A 507 6.72 10.35 -26.42
CA GLN A 507 6.44 8.93 -26.52
C GLN A 507 5.17 8.61 -25.75
N MET A 508 4.28 7.83 -26.37
CA MET A 508 3.08 7.28 -25.75
C MET A 508 3.12 5.76 -25.93
N ASP A 509 3.12 5.01 -24.83
CA ASP A 509 2.91 3.56 -24.87
C ASP A 509 1.49 3.24 -24.39
N PHE A 510 0.89 2.19 -24.95
CA PHE A 510 -0.51 1.81 -24.73
C PHE A 510 -0.61 0.35 -24.28
N TYR A 511 -1.72 0.01 -23.63
CA TYR A 511 -2.09 -1.38 -23.39
C TYR A 511 -2.63 -2.01 -24.68
N SER A 512 -1.74 -2.52 -25.54
CA SER A 512 -2.04 -3.09 -26.87
C SER A 512 -3.25 -4.03 -26.88
N HIS A 513 -3.31 -4.97 -25.95
CA HIS A 513 -4.39 -5.96 -25.81
C HIS A 513 -5.79 -5.37 -25.55
N THR A 514 -5.90 -4.14 -25.05
CA THR A 514 -7.20 -3.48 -24.85
C THR A 514 -7.68 -2.71 -26.08
N ARG A 515 -6.77 -2.45 -27.03
CA ARG A 515 -7.08 -1.71 -28.25
C ARG A 515 -7.40 -2.65 -29.39
N ILE A 516 -8.38 -2.25 -30.21
CA ILE A 516 -8.82 -3.03 -31.37
C ILE A 516 -7.77 -2.98 -32.51
N ASP A 517 -6.99 -1.90 -32.57
CA ASP A 517 -5.98 -1.66 -33.61
C ASP A 517 -4.59 -2.26 -33.28
N GLY A 518 -4.42 -2.84 -32.09
CA GLY A 518 -3.16 -3.42 -31.63
C GLY A 518 -2.03 -2.42 -31.40
N LEU A 519 -2.30 -1.10 -31.32
CA LEU A 519 -1.25 -0.10 -31.12
C LEU A 519 -0.60 -0.27 -29.74
N ALA A 520 0.72 -0.50 -29.72
CA ALA A 520 1.49 -0.70 -28.49
C ALA A 520 2.29 0.54 -28.11
N ARG A 521 2.85 1.25 -29.08
CA ARG A 521 3.66 2.44 -28.84
C ARG A 521 3.64 3.40 -30.02
N ARG A 522 3.73 4.69 -29.69
CA ARG A 522 3.77 5.81 -30.62
C ARG A 522 4.87 6.79 -30.18
N ILE A 523 5.79 7.10 -31.09
CA ILE A 523 6.83 8.11 -30.89
C ILE A 523 6.59 9.23 -31.90
N GLU A 524 6.25 10.40 -31.41
CA GLU A 524 6.07 11.60 -32.24
C GLU A 524 7.28 12.51 -32.06
N LYS A 525 7.81 12.99 -33.19
CA LYS A 525 8.81 14.04 -33.30
C LYS A 525 8.26 15.16 -34.20
N PRO A 526 8.92 16.32 -34.28
CA PRO A 526 8.45 17.43 -35.13
C PRO A 526 8.21 17.03 -36.61
N PHE A 527 9.07 16.18 -37.17
CA PHE A 527 9.01 15.78 -38.58
C PHE A 527 8.76 14.28 -38.81
N GLU A 528 8.62 13.48 -37.74
CA GLU A 528 8.52 12.03 -37.83
C GLU A 528 7.47 11.48 -36.86
N LEU A 529 6.77 10.42 -37.25
CA LEU A 529 5.88 9.66 -36.37
C LEU A 529 6.17 8.17 -36.56
N THR A 530 6.47 7.47 -35.48
CA THR A 530 6.68 6.02 -35.46
C THR A 530 5.57 5.37 -34.65
N GLU A 531 4.90 4.38 -35.21
CA GLU A 531 3.89 3.55 -34.55
C GLU A 531 4.34 2.09 -34.57
N THR A 532 4.25 1.42 -33.43
CA THR A 532 4.53 -0.01 -33.28
C THR A 532 3.28 -0.72 -32.79
N PHE A 533 2.96 -1.85 -33.42
CA PHE A 533 1.75 -2.62 -33.19
C PHE A 533 2.08 -4.04 -32.76
N GLU A 534 1.19 -4.65 -32.00
CA GLU A 534 1.27 -6.02 -31.51
C GLU A 534 -0.01 -6.79 -31.90
N ASP A 535 0.14 -8.08 -32.23
CA ASP A 535 -0.94 -9.04 -32.45
C ASP A 535 -2.05 -8.62 -33.43
N ARG A 536 -1.71 -7.82 -34.45
CA ARG A 536 -2.66 -7.44 -35.51
C ARG A 536 -2.94 -8.59 -36.48
N THR A 537 -4.19 -8.66 -36.92
CA THR A 537 -4.67 -9.68 -37.88
C THR A 537 -4.11 -9.51 -39.29
N ASP A 538 -3.70 -8.30 -39.65
CA ASP A 538 -3.05 -7.97 -40.92
C ASP A 538 -1.52 -8.04 -40.85
N PHE A 539 -0.96 -8.52 -39.73
CA PHE A 539 0.47 -8.68 -39.47
C PHE A 539 1.29 -7.36 -39.46
N LEU A 540 0.66 -6.19 -39.55
CA LEU A 540 1.37 -4.91 -39.43
C LEU A 540 1.96 -4.79 -38.02
N PHE A 541 3.26 -4.53 -37.90
CA PHE A 541 3.92 -4.35 -36.59
C PHE A 541 4.65 -3.02 -36.47
N TYR A 542 4.93 -2.34 -37.58
CA TYR A 542 5.69 -1.11 -37.59
C TYR A 542 5.23 -0.19 -38.70
N ARG A 543 5.03 1.08 -38.37
CA ARG A 543 4.77 2.17 -39.30
C ARG A 543 5.67 3.36 -38.96
N HIS A 544 6.32 3.92 -39.96
CA HIS A 544 7.13 5.12 -39.86
C HIS A 544 6.69 6.15 -40.89
N VAL A 545 6.41 7.36 -40.42
CA VAL A 545 5.87 8.47 -41.20
C VAL A 545 6.83 9.63 -41.13
N VAL A 546 7.16 10.21 -42.27
CA VAL A 546 7.98 11.42 -42.40
C VAL A 546 7.11 12.53 -42.97
N TYR A 547 7.10 13.65 -42.27
CA TYR A 547 6.37 14.86 -42.61
C TYR A 547 7.27 15.91 -43.25
N GLY A 548 6.68 16.72 -44.13
CA GLY A 548 7.31 17.93 -44.65
C GLY A 548 7.14 19.13 -43.70
N LYS A 549 7.70 20.28 -44.11
CA LYS A 549 7.57 21.54 -43.38
C LYS A 549 6.10 21.93 -43.24
N GLN A 550 5.71 22.46 -42.07
CA GLN A 550 4.36 22.95 -41.81
C GLN A 550 3.95 24.00 -42.85
N ILE A 551 2.72 23.86 -43.36
CA ILE A 551 2.10 24.80 -44.30
C ILE A 551 0.81 25.29 -43.66
N LYS A 552 0.55 26.61 -43.75
CA LYS A 552 -0.75 27.19 -43.38
C LYS A 552 -1.75 26.91 -44.50
N VAL A 553 -2.74 26.08 -44.22
CA VAL A 553 -3.83 25.72 -45.14
C VAL A 553 -5.11 26.39 -44.65
N ILE A 554 -5.68 27.27 -45.45
CA ILE A 554 -6.96 27.93 -45.13
C ILE A 554 -8.10 27.08 -45.69
N ARG A 555 -8.99 26.59 -44.83
CA ARG A 555 -10.23 25.90 -45.22
C ARG A 555 -11.39 26.44 -44.41
N ALA A 556 -12.50 26.78 -45.09
CA ALA A 556 -13.73 27.27 -44.48
C ALA A 556 -13.56 28.48 -43.53
N GLY A 557 -12.57 29.34 -43.77
CA GLY A 557 -12.31 30.54 -42.97
C GLY A 557 -11.38 30.34 -41.76
N GLU A 558 -10.98 29.11 -41.46
CA GLU A 558 -10.00 28.80 -40.41
C GLU A 558 -8.64 28.42 -41.03
N ALA A 559 -7.56 28.99 -40.48
CA ALA A 559 -6.20 28.65 -40.86
C ALA A 559 -5.73 27.44 -40.05
N PHE A 560 -5.47 26.32 -40.71
CA PHE A 560 -4.91 25.12 -40.10
C PHE A 560 -3.44 25.00 -40.46
N GLU A 561 -2.59 24.79 -39.47
CA GLU A 561 -1.23 24.34 -39.73
C GLU A 561 -1.27 22.84 -39.99
N GLN A 562 -0.90 22.43 -41.21
CA GLN A 562 -0.83 21.03 -41.61
C GLN A 562 0.59 20.67 -42.02
N ARG A 563 1.04 19.53 -41.52
CA ARG A 563 2.27 18.87 -41.93
C ARG A 563 1.97 17.96 -43.14
N PRO A 564 2.45 18.28 -44.36
CA PRO A 564 2.21 17.46 -45.52
C PRO A 564 2.96 16.12 -45.40
N LEU A 565 2.34 15.04 -45.85
CA LEU A 565 2.93 13.70 -45.83
C LEU A 565 4.02 13.58 -46.90
N GLN A 566 5.25 13.24 -46.53
CA GLN A 566 6.35 13.06 -47.49
C GLN A 566 6.62 11.59 -47.81
N ARG A 567 6.72 10.75 -46.78
CA ARG A 567 7.03 9.33 -46.89
C ARG A 567 6.32 8.55 -45.78
N VAL A 568 5.78 7.38 -46.12
CA VAL A 568 5.27 6.40 -45.16
C VAL A 568 5.92 5.05 -45.44
N GLU A 569 6.35 4.36 -44.39
CA GLU A 569 6.94 3.03 -44.44
C GLU A 569 6.17 2.13 -43.47
N GLU A 570 5.71 0.98 -43.96
CA GLU A 570 5.00 -0.02 -43.16
C GLU A 570 5.67 -1.37 -43.31
N ARG A 571 5.84 -2.08 -42.20
CA ARG A 571 6.44 -3.41 -42.15
C ARG A 571 5.52 -4.43 -41.51
N PHE A 572 5.54 -5.63 -42.06
CA PHE A 572 4.64 -6.72 -41.72
C PHE A 572 5.41 -7.95 -41.24
N HIS A 573 4.80 -8.69 -40.32
CA HIS A 573 5.26 -10.02 -39.94
C HIS A 573 4.89 -11.03 -41.04
N ARG A 574 5.65 -12.12 -41.10
CA ARG A 574 5.47 -13.18 -42.09
C ARG A 574 4.11 -13.85 -41.91
N ASP A 575 3.32 -13.92 -42.99
CA ASP A 575 2.08 -14.71 -43.06
C ASP A 575 2.40 -16.11 -43.64
N PRO A 576 2.35 -17.18 -42.84
CA PRO A 576 2.65 -18.54 -43.30
C PRO A 576 1.64 -19.07 -44.34
N SER A 577 0.47 -18.45 -44.49
CA SER A 577 -0.55 -18.87 -45.45
C SER A 577 -0.20 -18.50 -46.91
N LYS A 578 0.71 -17.55 -47.11
CA LYS A 578 1.16 -17.08 -48.43
C LYS A 578 2.61 -17.47 -48.71
N PRO A 579 2.99 -17.72 -49.98
CA PRO A 579 4.41 -17.89 -50.33
C PRO A 579 5.18 -16.58 -50.13
N ALA A 580 6.44 -16.66 -49.70
CA ALA A 580 7.24 -15.49 -49.31
C ALA A 580 7.37 -14.47 -50.44
N SER A 581 7.51 -14.94 -51.69
CA SER A 581 7.56 -14.09 -52.89
C SER A 581 6.30 -13.26 -53.19
N LYS A 582 5.17 -13.55 -52.53
CA LYS A 582 3.90 -12.84 -52.70
C LYS A 582 3.40 -12.20 -51.40
N ASP A 583 4.14 -12.39 -50.31
CA ASP A 583 3.81 -11.85 -49.01
C ASP A 583 4.61 -10.57 -48.77
N VAL A 584 3.91 -9.47 -48.55
CA VAL A 584 4.53 -8.13 -48.46
C VAL A 584 5.20 -7.99 -47.10
N ALA A 585 6.52 -7.81 -47.09
CA ALA A 585 7.28 -7.56 -45.87
C ALA A 585 7.36 -6.08 -45.53
N GLU A 586 7.51 -5.23 -46.54
CA GLU A 586 7.64 -3.79 -46.39
C GLU A 586 6.99 -3.07 -47.58
N ARG A 587 6.25 -2.00 -47.29
CA ARG A 587 5.74 -1.07 -48.31
C ARG A 587 6.12 0.37 -47.95
N ILE A 588 6.63 1.11 -48.92
CA ILE A 588 7.09 2.49 -48.76
C ILE A 588 6.34 3.38 -49.76
N PHE A 589 5.50 4.28 -49.26
CA PHE A 589 4.81 5.30 -50.03
C PHE A 589 5.61 6.60 -50.00
N MET A 590 6.25 6.95 -51.10
CA MET A 590 6.93 8.25 -51.28
C MET A 590 5.96 9.22 -51.94
N VAL A 591 5.06 9.79 -51.12
CA VAL A 591 3.93 10.62 -51.56
C VAL A 591 4.41 11.83 -52.39
N SER A 592 5.46 12.49 -51.92
CA SER A 592 6.07 13.66 -52.59
C SER A 592 6.69 13.32 -53.96
N GLU A 593 7.21 12.11 -54.14
CA GLU A 593 7.81 11.64 -55.40
C GLU A 593 6.82 10.89 -56.30
N ARG A 594 5.57 10.69 -55.84
CA ARG A 594 4.57 9.84 -56.50
C ARG A 594 5.10 8.42 -56.80
N ARG A 595 5.86 7.85 -55.87
CA ARG A 595 6.47 6.51 -55.98
C ARG A 595 6.01 5.59 -54.86
N ILE A 596 5.86 4.30 -55.17
CA ILE A 596 5.51 3.24 -54.21
C ILE A 596 6.51 2.10 -54.36
N GLN A 597 7.17 1.72 -53.27
CA GLN A 597 8.09 0.58 -53.24
C GLN A 597 7.46 -0.54 -52.39
N VAL A 598 7.57 -1.78 -52.85
CA VAL A 598 7.04 -2.96 -52.18
C VAL A 598 8.13 -4.02 -52.16
N THR A 599 8.51 -4.46 -50.96
CA THR A 599 9.49 -5.53 -50.74
C THR A 599 8.76 -6.73 -50.16
N PHE A 600 8.99 -7.92 -50.72
CA PHE A 600 8.38 -9.17 -50.26
C PHE A 600 9.24 -9.88 -49.22
N HIS A 601 8.67 -10.83 -48.49
CA HIS A 601 9.42 -11.63 -47.53
C HIS A 601 10.51 -12.48 -48.20
N LEU A 602 11.63 -12.64 -47.50
CA LEU A 602 12.73 -13.49 -47.94
C LEU A 602 12.29 -14.96 -47.94
N GLU A 603 12.55 -15.67 -49.03
CA GLU A 603 12.37 -17.13 -49.10
C GLU A 603 13.53 -17.84 -48.41
N ASP A 604 13.26 -18.98 -47.75
CA ASP A 604 14.23 -19.71 -46.92
C ASP A 604 15.53 -20.09 -47.67
N ASP A 605 15.43 -20.36 -48.97
CA ASP A 605 16.56 -20.78 -49.81
C ASP A 605 17.27 -19.61 -50.53
N LYS A 606 16.94 -18.35 -50.21
CA LYS A 606 17.39 -17.16 -50.95
C LYS A 606 18.09 -16.15 -50.04
N ILE A 607 18.93 -15.29 -50.65
CA ILE A 607 19.74 -14.29 -49.93
C ILE A 607 19.18 -12.86 -50.08
N ILE A 608 18.38 -12.60 -51.13
CA ILE A 608 17.83 -11.28 -51.46
C ILE A 608 16.31 -11.41 -51.66
N PRO A 609 15.49 -10.53 -51.07
CA PRO A 609 14.04 -10.54 -51.29
C PRO A 609 13.65 -9.98 -52.67
N ALA A 610 12.49 -10.39 -53.17
CA ALA A 610 11.88 -9.76 -54.34
C ALA A 610 11.36 -8.35 -53.99
N TRP A 611 11.33 -7.44 -54.96
CA TRP A 611 10.77 -6.11 -54.78
C TRP A 611 10.21 -5.52 -56.08
N LEU A 612 9.27 -4.57 -55.94
CA LEU A 612 8.61 -3.84 -57.02
C LEU A 612 8.54 -2.35 -56.66
N ASN A 613 8.82 -1.50 -57.64
CA ASN A 613 8.76 -0.05 -57.56
C ASN A 613 7.81 0.47 -58.63
N PHE A 614 6.82 1.25 -58.22
CA PHE A 614 5.81 1.86 -59.08
C PHE A 614 5.94 3.39 -59.08
N ILE A 615 5.69 4.00 -60.25
CA ILE A 615 5.54 5.44 -60.42
C ILE A 615 4.06 5.72 -60.75
N LYS A 616 3.39 6.55 -59.95
CA LYS A 616 1.96 6.85 -60.16
C LYS A 616 1.76 7.70 -61.43
N PRO A 617 0.73 7.42 -62.25
CA PRO A 617 0.40 8.25 -63.40
C PRO A 617 0.03 9.68 -62.98
N LYS A 618 0.33 10.66 -63.84
CA LYS A 618 -0.12 12.03 -63.61
C LYS A 618 -1.63 12.14 -63.82
N GLU A 619 -2.32 12.61 -62.78
CA GLU A 619 -3.73 13.01 -62.84
C GLU A 619 -3.95 14.13 -63.85
N ALA A 620 -5.15 14.16 -64.44
CA ALA A 620 -5.56 15.21 -65.37
C ALA A 620 -5.73 16.54 -64.62
N ALA A 621 -4.85 17.51 -64.87
CA ALA A 621 -5.07 18.90 -64.45
C ALA A 621 -5.77 19.66 -65.59
N ASP A 622 -6.98 20.19 -65.31
CA ASP A 622 -7.90 21.13 -66.00
C ASP A 622 -7.94 21.29 -67.54
N SER A 623 -7.12 20.59 -68.32
CA SER A 623 -7.10 20.60 -69.79
C SER A 623 -6.29 19.45 -70.44
N GLN A 624 -5.57 18.62 -69.67
CA GLN A 624 -4.77 17.51 -70.20
C GLN A 624 -5.39 16.14 -69.86
N LYS A 625 -5.40 15.21 -70.83
CA LYS A 625 -5.81 13.81 -70.60
C LYS A 625 -4.87 13.17 -69.56
N ALA A 626 -5.45 12.43 -68.61
CA ALA A 626 -4.69 11.66 -67.62
C ALA A 626 -3.66 10.74 -68.32
N GLN A 627 -2.46 10.65 -67.75
CA GLN A 627 -1.40 9.80 -68.30
C GLN A 627 -1.82 8.32 -68.22
N ALA A 628 -1.76 7.60 -69.34
CA ALA A 628 -2.03 6.17 -69.35
C ALA A 628 -0.89 5.39 -68.68
N PHE A 629 -1.22 4.29 -67.99
CA PHE A 629 -0.22 3.40 -67.40
C PHE A 629 0.66 2.77 -68.49
N THR A 630 1.99 2.88 -68.31
CA THR A 630 2.96 2.28 -69.23
C THR A 630 3.89 1.33 -68.48
N PRO A 631 4.39 0.24 -69.12
CA PRO A 631 5.26 -0.73 -68.44
C PRO A 631 6.55 -0.14 -67.88
N GLN A 632 7.03 0.99 -68.40
CA GLN A 632 8.22 1.69 -67.92
C GLN A 632 8.02 2.37 -66.54
N MET A 633 6.78 2.46 -66.07
CA MET A 633 6.44 3.02 -64.76
C MET A 633 6.61 2.01 -63.63
N VAL A 634 6.99 0.76 -63.95
CA VAL A 634 7.28 -0.30 -62.99
C VAL A 634 8.71 -0.76 -63.18
N SER A 635 9.46 -0.85 -62.08
CA SER A 635 10.76 -1.51 -62.04
C SER A 635 10.74 -2.54 -60.91
N GLY A 636 11.42 -3.67 -61.07
CA GLY A 636 11.30 -4.75 -60.10
C GLY A 636 12.36 -5.81 -60.24
N PHE A 637 12.53 -6.58 -59.18
CA PHE A 637 13.45 -7.69 -59.08
C PHE A 637 12.70 -8.95 -58.64
N GLN A 638 12.78 -10.00 -59.46
CA GLN A 638 12.31 -11.34 -59.12
C GLN A 638 13.51 -12.23 -58.83
N VAL A 639 13.43 -13.02 -57.76
CA VAL A 639 14.55 -13.84 -57.28
C VAL A 639 14.78 -15.07 -58.16
N ASP A 640 13.71 -15.66 -58.71
CA ASP A 640 13.82 -16.77 -59.66
C ASP A 640 13.90 -16.24 -61.09
N PRO A 641 15.04 -16.39 -61.79
CA PRO A 641 15.19 -15.97 -63.19
C PRO A 641 14.26 -16.72 -64.16
N SER A 642 13.72 -17.86 -63.72
CA SER A 642 12.83 -18.75 -64.50
C SER A 642 11.35 -18.38 -64.34
N ALA A 643 11.03 -17.50 -63.39
CA ALA A 643 9.65 -17.08 -63.13
C ALA A 643 9.10 -16.28 -64.31
N LYS A 644 7.81 -16.47 -64.62
CA LYS A 644 7.15 -15.69 -65.66
C LYS A 644 7.03 -14.22 -65.20
N PRO A 645 7.39 -13.24 -66.05
CA PRO A 645 7.21 -11.85 -65.70
C PRO A 645 5.73 -11.54 -65.50
N TYR A 646 5.43 -10.60 -64.61
CA TYR A 646 4.07 -10.17 -64.36
C TYR A 646 3.41 -9.63 -65.64
N LYS A 647 2.13 -9.94 -65.86
CA LYS A 647 1.38 -9.36 -66.96
C LYS A 647 1.11 -7.88 -66.66
N ASN A 648 1.09 -7.03 -67.68
CA ASN A 648 0.79 -5.59 -67.51
C ASN A 648 -0.56 -5.34 -66.80
N LEU A 649 -1.57 -6.18 -67.04
CA LEU A 649 -2.85 -6.10 -66.33
C LEU A 649 -2.69 -6.33 -64.82
N GLN A 650 -1.91 -7.34 -64.43
CA GLN A 650 -1.66 -7.67 -63.01
C GLN A 650 -0.88 -6.56 -62.31
N LEU A 651 0.12 -5.98 -62.97
CA LEU A 651 0.87 -4.84 -62.43
C LEU A 651 -0.01 -3.61 -62.25
N TYR A 652 -0.94 -3.39 -63.19
CA TYR A 652 -1.92 -2.29 -63.07
C TYR A 652 -2.92 -2.54 -61.94
N GLU A 653 -3.45 -3.75 -61.81
CA GLU A 653 -4.33 -4.14 -60.69
C GLU A 653 -3.64 -3.94 -59.34
N MET A 654 -2.39 -4.39 -59.19
CA MET A 654 -1.57 -4.16 -57.99
C MET A 654 -1.35 -2.67 -57.71
N LEU A 655 -1.07 -1.86 -58.74
CA LEU A 655 -0.90 -0.42 -58.58
C LEU A 655 -2.19 0.26 -58.09
N VAL A 656 -3.35 -0.12 -58.63
CA VAL A 656 -4.65 0.41 -58.20
C VAL A 656 -4.94 0.03 -56.74
N GLU A 657 -4.63 -1.20 -56.33
CA GLU A 657 -4.72 -1.63 -54.93
C GLU A 657 -3.78 -0.81 -54.04
N LEU A 658 -2.53 -0.61 -54.44
CA LEU A 658 -1.54 0.17 -53.67
C LEU A 658 -1.93 1.66 -53.54
N ILE A 659 -2.54 2.26 -54.57
CA ILE A 659 -3.05 3.64 -54.50
C ILE A 659 -4.19 3.72 -53.49
N ARG A 660 -5.10 2.74 -53.49
CA ARG A 660 -6.18 2.68 -52.49
C ARG A 660 -5.64 2.47 -51.08
N GLU A 661 -4.62 1.63 -50.91
CA GLU A 661 -3.94 1.45 -49.63
C GLU A 661 -3.22 2.71 -49.16
N GLU A 662 -2.58 3.47 -50.07
CA GLU A 662 -1.97 4.76 -49.76
C GLU A 662 -3.01 5.75 -49.21
N GLU A 663 -4.18 5.87 -49.86
CA GLU A 663 -5.30 6.71 -49.40
C GLU A 663 -5.83 6.27 -48.02
N ASN A 664 -5.94 4.96 -47.79
CA ASN A 664 -6.36 4.40 -46.51
C ASN A 664 -5.35 4.73 -45.40
N VAL A 665 -4.05 4.57 -45.68
CA VAL A 665 -2.97 4.85 -44.73
C VAL A 665 -2.90 6.35 -44.42
N GLU A 666 -3.05 7.22 -45.42
CA GLU A 666 -3.14 8.67 -45.20
C GLU A 666 -4.30 9.04 -44.28
N LEU A 667 -5.47 8.41 -44.48
CA LEU A 667 -6.64 8.61 -43.62
C LEU A 667 -6.37 8.14 -42.18
N GLN A 668 -5.76 6.96 -42.00
CA GLN A 668 -5.38 6.43 -40.67
C GLN A 668 -4.36 7.32 -39.96
N ILE A 669 -3.36 7.84 -40.66
CA ILE A 669 -2.37 8.77 -40.08
C ILE A 669 -3.05 10.07 -39.63
N ARG A 670 -4.01 10.56 -40.42
CA ARG A 670 -4.78 11.75 -40.05
C ARG A 670 -5.67 11.51 -38.82
N GLU A 671 -6.25 10.33 -38.69
CA GLU A 671 -7.01 9.91 -37.50
C GLU A 671 -6.11 9.76 -36.27
N SER A 672 -4.93 9.14 -36.43
CA SER A 672 -3.88 9.05 -35.41
C SER A 672 -3.49 10.45 -34.89
N GLY A 673 -3.26 11.41 -35.78
CA GLY A 673 -2.99 12.80 -35.38
C GLY A 673 -4.16 13.49 -34.65
N LYS A 674 -5.42 13.15 -34.96
CA LYS A 674 -6.59 13.63 -34.21
C LYS A 674 -6.68 12.99 -32.84
N GLU A 675 -6.40 11.69 -32.74
CA GLU A 675 -6.36 10.94 -31.48
C GLU A 675 -5.33 11.55 -30.52
N VAL A 676 -4.10 11.83 -30.98
CA VAL A 676 -3.06 12.49 -30.16
C VAL A 676 -3.57 13.82 -29.58
N ARG A 677 -4.19 14.67 -30.41
CA ARG A 677 -4.78 15.94 -29.94
C ARG A 677 -5.90 15.71 -28.92
N SER A 678 -6.71 14.68 -29.11
CA SER A 678 -7.77 14.30 -28.17
C SER A 678 -7.20 13.86 -26.82
N ILE A 679 -6.18 12.99 -26.82
CA ILE A 679 -5.49 12.53 -25.61
C ILE A 679 -4.89 13.72 -24.86
N LEU A 680 -4.19 14.62 -25.56
CA LEU A 680 -3.60 15.81 -24.94
C LEU A 680 -4.64 16.75 -24.34
N SER A 681 -5.76 16.98 -25.04
CA SER A 681 -6.85 17.80 -24.50
C SER A 681 -7.50 17.17 -23.26
N SER A 682 -7.64 15.84 -23.24
CA SER A 682 -8.11 15.12 -22.05
C SER A 682 -7.12 15.27 -20.89
N ARG A 683 -5.80 15.11 -21.13
CA ARG A 683 -4.76 15.30 -20.12
C ARG A 683 -4.77 16.71 -19.53
N GLU A 684 -4.91 17.74 -20.35
CA GLU A 684 -5.00 19.13 -19.89
C GLU A 684 -6.22 19.37 -18.98
N LYS A 685 -7.36 18.75 -19.31
CA LYS A 685 -8.57 18.79 -18.47
C LYS A 685 -8.39 18.02 -17.17
N GLU A 686 -7.78 16.84 -17.23
CA GLU A 686 -7.49 15.98 -16.07
C GLU A 686 -6.50 16.65 -15.09
N ASP A 687 -5.50 17.37 -15.61
CA ASP A 687 -4.55 18.14 -14.80
C ASP A 687 -5.20 19.40 -14.20
N SER A 688 -6.16 20.01 -14.91
CA SER A 688 -6.91 21.17 -14.40
C SER A 688 -7.95 20.77 -13.35
N ASN A 689 -8.62 19.63 -13.54
CA ASN A 689 -9.69 19.11 -12.69
C ASN A 689 -9.48 17.61 -12.43
N THR A 690 -8.88 17.28 -11.29
CA THR A 690 -8.71 15.89 -10.86
C THR A 690 -9.91 15.44 -10.03
N ASP A 691 -10.47 14.28 -10.39
CA ASP A 691 -11.52 13.59 -9.62
C ASP A 691 -10.95 12.34 -8.93
N LEU A 692 -11.41 12.08 -7.70
CA LEU A 692 -11.01 10.91 -6.92
C LEU A 692 -12.12 9.86 -6.84
N LEU A 693 -11.78 8.61 -7.13
CA LEU A 693 -12.61 7.43 -6.98
C LEU A 693 -12.73 7.07 -5.50
N ILE A 694 -13.91 7.33 -4.93
CA ILE A 694 -14.24 6.92 -3.57
C ILE A 694 -14.77 5.48 -3.61
N SER A 695 -14.19 4.60 -2.80
CA SER A 695 -14.67 3.22 -2.66
C SER A 695 -16.15 3.18 -2.24
N ILE A 696 -16.92 2.31 -2.89
CA ILE A 696 -18.35 2.08 -2.59
C ILE A 696 -18.53 1.65 -1.12
N TYR A 697 -17.53 0.95 -0.58
CA TYR A 697 -17.52 0.42 0.78
C TYR A 697 -16.98 1.39 1.84
N ASN A 698 -16.61 2.63 1.47
CA ASN A 698 -16.22 3.65 2.44
C ASN A 698 -17.43 4.52 2.83
N PRO A 699 -18.17 4.19 3.90
CA PRO A 699 -19.38 4.90 4.31
C PRO A 699 -19.09 6.33 4.80
N THR A 700 -17.84 6.63 5.13
CA THR A 700 -17.43 7.94 5.67
C THR A 700 -17.41 9.01 4.58
N ARG A 701 -16.96 8.65 3.37
CA ARG A 701 -16.79 9.57 2.23
C ARG A 701 -17.88 9.41 1.16
N ASN A 702 -18.47 8.22 1.03
CA ASN A 702 -19.58 8.01 0.12
C ASN A 702 -20.91 8.39 0.77
N GLU A 703 -21.36 9.63 0.55
CA GLU A 703 -22.62 10.13 1.10
C GLU A 703 -23.82 9.27 0.70
N THR A 704 -23.80 8.69 -0.50
CA THR A 704 -24.91 7.83 -0.96
C THR A 704 -24.98 6.53 -0.16
N ALA A 705 -23.83 5.91 0.11
CA ALA A 705 -23.72 4.73 0.96
C ALA A 705 -24.09 5.06 2.42
N ARG A 706 -23.67 6.23 2.93
CA ARG A 706 -24.03 6.70 4.27
C ARG A 706 -25.54 6.87 4.41
N ARG A 707 -26.18 7.58 3.47
CA ARG A 707 -27.65 7.78 3.47
C ARG A 707 -28.39 6.45 3.39
N HIS A 708 -27.92 5.50 2.56
CA HIS A 708 -28.52 4.17 2.46
C HIS A 708 -28.36 3.37 3.78
N MET A 709 -27.22 3.46 4.45
CA MET A 709 -26.99 2.82 5.75
C MET A 709 -27.84 3.45 6.86
N GLU A 710 -27.90 4.79 6.93
CA GLU A 710 -28.75 5.55 7.85
C GLU A 710 -30.23 5.20 7.66
N GLU A 711 -30.69 5.08 6.41
CA GLU A 711 -32.05 4.68 6.09
C GLU A 711 -32.35 3.24 6.52
N LYS A 712 -31.42 2.31 6.30
CA LYS A 712 -31.55 0.91 6.75
C LYS A 712 -31.58 0.82 8.27
N GLU A 713 -30.77 1.60 8.98
CA GLU A 713 -30.78 1.67 10.44
C GLU A 713 -32.08 2.28 10.97
N ARG A 714 -32.58 3.36 10.34
CA ARG A 714 -33.89 3.95 10.65
C ARG A 714 -35.01 2.92 10.47
N MET A 715 -35.04 2.23 9.33
CA MET A 715 -36.01 1.15 9.06
C MET A 715 -35.90 0.01 10.07
N ALA A 716 -34.70 -0.35 10.53
CA ALA A 716 -34.49 -1.37 11.55
C ALA A 716 -34.96 -0.91 12.94
N LYS A 717 -34.72 0.36 13.31
CA LYS A 717 -35.24 0.96 14.55
C LYS A 717 -36.76 1.03 14.52
N GLU A 718 -37.35 1.50 13.42
CA GLU A 718 -38.80 1.51 13.22
C GLU A 718 -39.40 0.10 13.26
N LYS A 719 -38.74 -0.90 12.65
CA LYS A 719 -39.19 -2.29 12.72
C LYS A 719 -39.14 -2.83 14.15
N LYS A 720 -38.03 -2.60 14.88
CA LYS A 720 -37.92 -2.98 16.31
C LYS A 720 -38.96 -2.27 17.17
N GLN A 721 -39.27 -1.01 16.85
CA GLN A 721 -40.30 -0.25 17.55
C GLN A 721 -41.70 -0.80 17.25
N ARG A 722 -42.01 -1.11 15.99
CA ARG A 722 -43.25 -1.80 15.60
C ARG A 722 -43.37 -3.20 16.20
N GLU A 723 -42.27 -3.94 16.34
CA GLU A 723 -42.24 -5.23 17.03
C GLU A 723 -42.56 -5.08 18.52
N LYS A 724 -41.94 -4.09 19.20
CA LYS A 724 -42.27 -3.75 20.59
C LYS A 724 -43.73 -3.30 20.75
N GLU A 725 -44.27 -2.53 19.80
CA GLU A 725 -45.67 -2.10 19.79
C GLU A 725 -46.63 -3.27 19.56
N LYS A 726 -46.28 -4.23 18.69
CA LYS A 726 -47.06 -5.47 18.49
C LYS A 726 -47.02 -6.39 19.73
N GLU A 727 -45.90 -6.45 20.44
CA GLU A 727 -45.81 -7.18 21.72
C GLU A 727 -46.65 -6.53 22.85
N LEU A 728 -47.01 -5.24 22.71
CA LEU A 728 -47.83 -4.51 23.70
C LEU A 728 -49.33 -4.78 23.56
N ASP A 729 -49.83 -5.24 22.40
CA ASP A 729 -51.26 -5.51 22.20
C ASP A 729 -51.63 -7.00 22.38
N LEU A 730 -51.53 -7.44 23.64
CA LEU A 730 -51.85 -8.82 24.06
C LEU A 730 -53.35 -9.15 23.94
N LEU A 731 -54.22 -8.17 23.70
CA LEU A 731 -55.68 -8.32 23.70
C LEU A 731 -56.31 -8.27 22.30
N ALA A 732 -55.61 -7.73 21.30
CA ALA A 732 -56.09 -7.66 19.92
C ALA A 732 -56.60 -9.00 19.34
N PRO A 733 -55.91 -10.16 19.50
CA PRO A 733 -56.38 -11.43 18.94
C PRO A 733 -57.67 -11.97 19.58
N SER A 734 -57.90 -11.64 20.85
CA SER A 734 -59.10 -12.03 21.59
C SER A 734 -60.26 -11.05 21.35
N GLN A 735 -59.96 -9.75 21.14
CA GLN A 735 -60.94 -8.71 20.79
C GLN A 735 -61.54 -8.92 19.38
N VAL A 736 -60.71 -9.24 18.39
CA VAL A 736 -61.16 -9.47 17.01
C VAL A 736 -62.08 -10.70 16.91
N ARG A 737 -61.86 -11.74 17.73
CA ARG A 737 -62.66 -12.98 17.74
C ARG A 737 -64.06 -12.80 18.33
N LEU A 738 -64.21 -11.90 19.30
CA LEU A 738 -65.49 -11.66 20.00
C LEU A 738 -66.33 -10.53 19.37
N GLY A 739 -65.79 -9.78 18.41
CA GLY A 739 -66.54 -8.73 17.70
C GLY A 739 -67.11 -7.64 18.63
N LEU A 740 -66.37 -7.29 19.69
CA LEU A 740 -66.86 -6.43 20.77
C LEU A 740 -66.79 -4.93 20.40
N PRO A 741 -67.80 -4.11 20.75
CA PRO A 741 -67.76 -2.65 20.60
C PRO A 741 -66.78 -1.99 21.60
N GLU A 742 -66.42 -0.72 21.36
CA GLU A 742 -65.44 0.07 22.15
C GLU A 742 -65.73 0.18 23.66
N VAL A 743 -66.96 -0.14 24.10
CA VAL A 743 -67.37 -0.14 25.52
C VAL A 743 -67.62 -1.57 25.98
N LEU A 744 -66.69 -2.12 26.78
CA LEU A 744 -66.82 -3.47 27.35
C LEU A 744 -67.81 -3.49 28.53
N THR A 745 -68.68 -4.50 28.59
CA THR A 745 -69.43 -4.80 29.82
C THR A 745 -68.58 -5.62 30.80
N ARG A 746 -68.97 -5.68 32.08
CA ARG A 746 -68.24 -6.46 33.11
C ARG A 746 -68.17 -7.96 32.77
N GLN A 747 -69.18 -8.50 32.11
CA GLN A 747 -69.20 -9.91 31.69
C GLN A 747 -68.24 -10.14 30.51
N ASP A 748 -68.22 -9.23 29.52
CA ASP A 748 -67.31 -9.32 28.38
C ASP A 748 -65.85 -9.17 28.80
N ALA A 749 -65.55 -8.30 29.78
CA ALA A 749 -64.20 -8.13 30.32
C ALA A 749 -63.70 -9.37 31.06
N LEU A 750 -64.57 -10.06 31.80
CA LEU A 750 -64.24 -11.32 32.45
C LEU A 750 -64.01 -12.43 31.42
N GLN A 751 -64.87 -12.52 30.40
CA GLN A 751 -64.74 -13.51 29.33
C GLN A 751 -63.47 -13.29 28.51
N LEU A 752 -63.15 -12.05 28.14
CA LEU A 752 -61.93 -11.69 27.42
C LEU A 752 -60.68 -12.03 28.25
N LYS A 753 -60.70 -11.80 29.57
CA LYS A 753 -59.62 -12.19 30.47
C LYS A 753 -59.46 -13.72 30.51
N THR A 754 -60.55 -14.47 30.66
CA THR A 754 -60.48 -15.93 30.72
C THR A 754 -60.02 -16.53 29.40
N ASP A 755 -60.45 -16.00 28.27
CA ASP A 755 -60.09 -16.49 26.94
C ASP A 755 -58.62 -16.20 26.63
N CYS A 756 -58.13 -15.00 26.93
CA CYS A 756 -56.71 -14.63 26.78
C CYS A 756 -55.80 -15.52 27.66
N LEU A 757 -56.19 -15.78 28.91
CA LEU A 757 -55.44 -16.67 29.81
C LEU A 757 -55.49 -18.14 29.35
N ASN A 758 -56.62 -18.61 28.82
CA ASN A 758 -56.75 -19.97 28.31
C ASN A 758 -55.94 -20.18 27.02
N GLU A 759 -55.94 -19.21 26.11
CA GLU A 759 -55.12 -19.23 24.89
C GLU A 759 -53.63 -19.23 25.24
N PHE A 760 -53.20 -18.37 26.15
CA PHE A 760 -51.81 -18.36 26.61
C PHE A 760 -51.41 -19.67 27.30
N LYS A 761 -52.32 -20.29 28.06
CA LYS A 761 -52.10 -21.61 28.66
C LYS A 761 -51.94 -22.69 27.59
N GLN A 762 -52.75 -22.66 26.53
CA GLN A 762 -52.63 -23.58 25.39
C GLN A 762 -51.31 -23.37 24.65
N GLU A 763 -50.86 -22.13 24.44
CA GLU A 763 -49.57 -21.85 23.81
C GLU A 763 -48.39 -22.40 24.63
N LEU A 764 -48.41 -22.20 25.95
CA LEU A 764 -47.39 -22.76 26.84
C LEU A 764 -47.38 -24.30 26.78
N PHE A 765 -48.56 -24.93 26.70
CA PHE A 765 -48.68 -26.38 26.54
C PHE A 765 -48.15 -26.85 25.19
N ASN A 766 -48.56 -26.21 24.09
CA ASN A 766 -48.12 -26.52 22.73
C ASN A 766 -46.61 -26.40 22.60
N LYS A 767 -46.01 -25.39 23.25
CA LYS A 767 -44.56 -25.20 23.27
C LYS A 767 -43.83 -26.31 24.03
N ALA A 768 -44.38 -26.77 25.16
CA ALA A 768 -43.83 -27.92 25.88
C ALA A 768 -43.94 -29.21 25.05
N SER A 769 -45.09 -29.44 24.41
CA SER A 769 -45.35 -30.57 23.51
C SER A 769 -44.40 -30.56 22.31
N LEU A 770 -44.14 -29.39 21.71
CA LEU A 770 -43.20 -29.25 20.60
C LEU A 770 -41.76 -29.58 21.01
N ILE A 771 -41.31 -29.14 22.19
CA ILE A 771 -39.97 -29.47 22.70
C ILE A 771 -39.87 -30.97 22.96
N GLN A 772 -40.92 -31.57 23.53
CA GLN A 772 -41.00 -33.01 23.79
C GLN A 772 -40.92 -33.82 22.48
N SER A 773 -41.71 -33.45 21.47
CA SER A 773 -41.68 -34.09 20.14
C SER A 773 -40.30 -33.99 19.46
N ARG A 774 -39.56 -32.90 19.66
CA ARG A 774 -38.18 -32.77 19.16
C ARG A 774 -37.20 -33.68 19.90
N ILE A 775 -37.37 -33.87 21.21
CA ILE A 775 -36.56 -34.83 21.97
C ILE A 775 -36.79 -36.24 21.45
N GLU A 776 -38.06 -36.61 21.22
CA GLU A 776 -38.44 -37.91 20.68
C GLU A 776 -37.84 -38.13 19.29
N LYS A 777 -37.96 -37.16 18.39
CA LYS A 777 -37.37 -37.22 17.05
C LYS A 777 -35.85 -37.42 17.06
N GLU A 778 -35.11 -36.63 17.83
CA GLU A 778 -33.65 -36.76 17.94
C GLU A 778 -33.26 -38.11 18.58
N SER A 779 -34.07 -38.61 19.53
CA SER A 779 -33.86 -39.92 20.16
C SER A 779 -34.09 -41.07 19.18
N GLU A 780 -35.11 -40.97 18.32
CA GLU A 780 -35.38 -41.95 17.25
C GLU A 780 -34.28 -41.94 16.18
N GLU A 781 -33.77 -40.77 15.80
CA GLU A 781 -32.67 -40.66 14.84
C GLU A 781 -31.37 -41.27 15.39
N LEU A 782 -31.08 -41.03 16.67
CA LEU A 782 -29.96 -41.68 17.36
C LEU A 782 -30.11 -43.21 17.39
N GLN A 783 -31.31 -43.71 17.72
CA GLN A 783 -31.59 -45.16 17.71
C GLN A 783 -31.44 -45.77 16.31
N LYS A 784 -31.92 -45.10 15.26
CA LYS A 784 -31.74 -45.55 13.87
C LYS A 784 -30.27 -45.62 13.49
N LYS A 785 -29.47 -44.64 13.89
CA LYS A 785 -28.02 -44.62 13.63
C LYS A 785 -27.28 -45.71 14.42
N GLN A 786 -27.70 -46.00 15.66
CA GLN A 786 -27.19 -47.13 16.46
C GLN A 786 -27.50 -48.48 15.81
N LEU A 787 -28.73 -48.69 15.31
CA LEU A 787 -29.10 -49.91 14.59
C LEU A 787 -28.36 -50.05 13.24
N TRP A 788 -28.12 -48.93 12.55
CA TRP A 788 -27.31 -48.90 11.34
C TRP A 788 -25.86 -49.31 11.61
N TYR A 789 -25.26 -48.79 12.68
CA TYR A 789 -23.90 -49.15 13.09
C TYR A 789 -23.79 -50.65 13.43
N GLN A 790 -24.74 -51.19 14.22
CA GLN A 790 -24.78 -52.62 14.55
C GLN A 790 -24.85 -53.54 13.31
N LYS A 791 -25.54 -53.10 12.25
CA LYS A 791 -25.66 -53.87 11.00
C LYS A 791 -24.41 -53.79 10.13
N ASN A 792 -23.70 -52.67 10.17
CA ASN A 792 -22.58 -52.38 9.26
C ASN A 792 -21.21 -52.54 9.91
N TYR A 793 -21.14 -52.84 11.21
CA TYR A 793 -19.92 -52.93 12.02
C TYR A 793 -18.76 -53.70 11.39
N LEU A 794 -19.03 -54.79 10.65
CA LEU A 794 -18.00 -55.62 10.01
C LEU A 794 -17.41 -55.02 8.71
N THR A 795 -17.97 -53.92 8.22
CA THR A 795 -17.66 -53.32 6.90
C THR A 795 -17.15 -51.89 6.99
N MET A 796 -17.01 -51.34 8.21
CA MET A 796 -16.65 -49.94 8.44
C MET A 796 -15.13 -49.76 8.59
N THR A 797 -14.64 -48.58 8.19
CA THR A 797 -13.25 -48.16 8.40
C THR A 797 -13.10 -47.40 9.73
N ASN A 798 -11.88 -47.19 10.21
CA ASN A 798 -11.64 -46.44 11.45
C ASN A 798 -12.17 -44.98 11.37
N GLU A 799 -12.17 -44.36 10.19
CA GLU A 799 -12.73 -43.02 9.98
C GLU A 799 -14.26 -43.03 10.12
N ASP A 800 -14.94 -44.08 9.64
CA ASP A 800 -16.40 -44.24 9.80
C ASP A 800 -16.80 -44.49 11.27
N GLU A 801 -15.92 -45.12 12.06
CA GLU A 801 -16.11 -45.32 13.50
C GLU A 801 -16.00 -43.99 14.27
N ASP A 802 -14.99 -43.16 13.95
CA ASP A 802 -14.81 -41.85 14.56
C ASP A 802 -15.97 -40.90 14.22
N ASP A 803 -16.44 -40.89 12.96
CA ASP A 803 -17.61 -40.12 12.53
C ASP A 803 -18.90 -40.56 13.23
N TYR A 804 -19.06 -41.86 13.49
CA TYR A 804 -20.19 -42.38 14.25
C TYR A 804 -20.13 -41.94 15.72
N LEU A 805 -18.96 -42.02 16.36
CA LEU A 805 -18.76 -41.57 17.74
C LEU A 805 -19.03 -40.06 17.88
N ALA A 806 -18.53 -39.26 16.93
CA ALA A 806 -18.80 -37.84 16.85
C ALA A 806 -20.32 -37.57 16.74
N TYR A 807 -21.01 -38.24 15.82
CA TYR A 807 -22.46 -38.11 15.65
C TYR A 807 -23.25 -38.50 16.91
N CYS A 808 -22.88 -39.60 17.58
CA CYS A 808 -23.52 -40.02 18.82
C CYS A 808 -23.32 -39.00 19.95
N SER A 809 -22.11 -38.43 20.07
CA SER A 809 -21.81 -37.40 21.07
C SER A 809 -22.63 -36.12 20.83
N ASP A 810 -22.72 -35.66 19.59
CA ASP A 810 -23.50 -34.47 19.23
C ASP A 810 -25.00 -34.70 19.43
N ALA A 811 -25.54 -35.83 18.96
CA ALA A 811 -26.95 -36.17 19.16
C ALA A 811 -27.32 -36.27 20.65
N MET A 812 -26.47 -36.89 21.49
CA MET A 812 -26.66 -36.94 22.94
C MET A 812 -26.63 -35.55 23.57
N PHE A 813 -25.72 -34.67 23.14
CA PHE A 813 -25.65 -33.29 23.58
C PHE A 813 -26.92 -32.50 23.20
N ARG A 814 -27.41 -32.64 21.95
CA ARG A 814 -28.66 -32.00 21.50
C ARG A 814 -29.87 -32.45 22.33
N ILE A 815 -30.00 -33.76 22.57
CA ILE A 815 -31.04 -34.33 23.43
C ILE A 815 -30.95 -33.75 24.85
N HIS A 816 -29.75 -33.67 25.43
CA HIS A 816 -29.53 -33.11 26.76
C HIS A 816 -29.94 -31.64 26.85
N VAL A 817 -29.54 -30.81 25.88
CA VAL A 817 -29.93 -29.40 25.80
C VAL A 817 -31.45 -29.25 25.67
N LEU A 818 -32.11 -30.07 24.85
CA LEU A 818 -33.56 -30.04 24.70
C LEU A 818 -34.30 -30.44 25.99
N LYS A 819 -33.80 -31.46 26.71
CA LYS A 819 -34.33 -31.86 28.03
C LYS A 819 -34.18 -30.72 29.06
N MET A 820 -33.01 -30.08 29.13
CA MET A 820 -32.77 -28.91 29.98
C MET A 820 -33.70 -27.75 29.62
N ARG A 821 -33.94 -27.50 28.33
CA ARG A 821 -34.90 -26.48 27.86
C ARG A 821 -36.33 -26.82 28.27
N LEU A 822 -36.74 -28.08 28.21
CA LEU A 822 -38.07 -28.51 28.65
C LEU A 822 -38.27 -28.30 30.16
N ILE A 823 -37.28 -28.68 30.98
CA ILE A 823 -37.31 -28.50 32.43
C ILE A 823 -37.42 -27.01 32.77
N ARG A 824 -36.53 -26.18 32.21
CA ARG A 824 -36.56 -24.73 32.40
C ARG A 824 -37.88 -24.10 31.92
N HIS A 825 -38.49 -24.63 30.86
CA HIS A 825 -39.80 -24.17 30.38
C HIS A 825 -40.90 -24.53 31.38
N LYS A 826 -40.92 -25.74 31.92
CA LYS A 826 -41.88 -26.18 32.95
C LYS A 826 -41.78 -25.33 34.22
N GLU A 827 -40.58 -24.95 34.64
CA GLU A 827 -40.36 -24.07 35.80
C GLU A 827 -40.85 -22.63 35.55
N LYS A 828 -40.57 -22.07 34.36
CA LYS A 828 -40.88 -20.67 34.04
C LYS A 828 -42.32 -20.44 33.56
N ALA A 829 -42.98 -21.45 33.00
CA ALA A 829 -44.35 -21.36 32.50
C ALA A 829 -45.36 -20.83 33.56
N PRO A 830 -45.40 -21.34 34.81
CA PRO A 830 -46.32 -20.81 35.83
C PRO A 830 -46.00 -19.36 36.21
N GLN A 831 -44.72 -18.98 36.28
CA GLN A 831 -44.32 -17.60 36.55
C GLN A 831 -44.79 -16.64 35.45
N LYS A 832 -44.68 -17.05 34.19
CA LYS A 832 -45.16 -16.27 33.04
C LYS A 832 -46.68 -16.15 33.01
N TYR A 833 -47.39 -17.22 33.37
CA TYR A 833 -48.85 -17.21 33.47
C TYR A 833 -49.33 -16.23 34.55
N LEU A 834 -48.73 -16.26 35.75
CA LEU A 834 -49.04 -15.33 36.84
C LEU A 834 -48.71 -13.88 36.47
N ALA A 835 -47.56 -13.65 35.81
CA ALA A 835 -47.17 -12.31 35.35
C ALA A 835 -48.14 -11.76 34.30
N LEU A 836 -48.66 -12.60 33.41
CA LEU A 836 -49.69 -12.18 32.44
C LEU A 836 -51.02 -11.88 33.14
N GLU A 837 -51.44 -12.72 34.09
CA GLU A 837 -52.64 -12.46 34.87
C GLU A 837 -52.55 -11.11 35.62
N GLU A 838 -51.42 -10.82 36.23
CA GLU A 838 -51.19 -9.55 36.93
C GLU A 838 -51.20 -8.35 35.96
N LYS A 839 -50.60 -8.49 34.77
CA LYS A 839 -50.66 -7.48 33.71
C LYS A 839 -52.09 -7.23 33.22
N LEU A 840 -52.89 -8.27 33.05
CA LEU A 840 -54.30 -8.17 32.64
C LEU A 840 -55.16 -7.50 33.73
N ARG A 841 -54.88 -7.75 35.02
CA ARG A 841 -55.55 -7.08 36.14
C ARG A 841 -55.24 -5.58 36.20
N ARG A 842 -54.01 -5.18 35.85
CA ARG A 842 -53.56 -3.78 35.84
C ARG A 842 -53.84 -3.05 34.51
N HIS A 843 -54.40 -3.74 33.51
CA HIS A 843 -54.59 -3.17 32.18
C HIS A 843 -55.71 -2.10 32.18
N PRO A 844 -55.50 -0.89 31.65
CA PRO A 844 -56.44 0.24 31.77
C PRO A 844 -57.87 -0.06 31.30
N ARG A 845 -58.02 -0.88 30.24
CA ARG A 845 -59.32 -1.27 29.65
C ARG A 845 -60.06 -2.37 30.43
N LEU A 846 -59.37 -3.13 31.28
CA LEU A 846 -59.94 -4.26 32.02
C LEU A 846 -60.03 -3.96 33.52
N ALA A 847 -59.11 -3.16 34.06
CA ALA A 847 -59.03 -2.78 35.46
C ALA A 847 -60.30 -2.08 35.97
N SER A 848 -60.96 -1.26 35.13
CA SER A 848 -62.22 -0.58 35.46
C SER A 848 -63.40 -1.53 35.68
N HIS A 849 -63.35 -2.75 35.13
CA HIS A 849 -64.43 -3.74 35.19
C HIS A 849 -64.10 -4.96 36.07
N LEU A 850 -62.82 -5.17 36.40
CA LEU A 850 -62.31 -6.32 37.15
C LEU A 850 -62.08 -6.06 38.65
N LEU A 851 -62.36 -4.85 39.13
CA LEU A 851 -62.37 -4.50 40.57
C LEU A 851 -63.64 -5.00 41.29
#